data_AF-A0A965XN62-F1
#
_entry.id   AF-A0A965XN62-F1
#
_cell.length_a   1.000
_cell.length_b   1.000
_cell.length_c   1.000
_cell.angle_alpha   90.00
_cell.angle_beta   90.00
_cell.angle_gamma   90.00
#
_symmetry.space_group_name_H-M   'P 1'
#
loop_
_entity.id
_entity.type
_entity.pdbx_description
1 polymer ?
#
loop_
_entity_poly.entity_id
_entity_poly.type
_entity_poly.pdbx_seq_one_letter_code
_entity_poly.pdbx_strand_id
1 'polypeptide(L)'
;MELLTLSEVTSVTGEAGSFEVRLRIHPRYVDTSKCIACGLCAEKCPKKVDDEYDQGLKKRKAIYLKYAQAVPLKYAIDPEHCIYLQKGKCGACAKVCPNQAIDFTDTVRERTLQVGAVILATGSEAFDPGAVDTYGYLNSPNIVTNMEFERLLSSSGPTGGHLLRPSDGREPKKIAWLQCVGSRDLHKGAQGYCSSVCCTAAVKEAMLAKGHSKGFLDTAIFYIDIRTNGKNFERYFNRARDEAGVRFVKSKISTVGVLDQNGCHAVRYVDDTGAIVEESFDMVVLSAGLAVSGRGLALTEALGVRLNSYRFVDTGSFSPVETSRPGIYVCGAVQAPKDIPTSVIDSSAAAGLAGKLLGPARWTLTKTRPVPMELDTSKDPVRIGVFLCCCGTNIAGVVRMQELEVFARSLPGVVHVEVNLFSCSQDTQEKITAVIREQGLNRVVVAACTPKTHEALFQETLIKAGINKYLFEMANIRNQCSWVHREMPEAATNKSKDLLRMAVAKVALSVPLRDPELEVGKAVLVVGGGVAGMEAGRSLSAQGFPVHIVERTSHLGGNAWFIQRTWRGEDVQAYLQGLIDAVRSDPLILIHMESEVVEAEGFVGNFRSTVRGCQGDEVVVEHGVTIVASGASELKPDLMGYGRSPRVLTRLELQRKFIDVPEELARLRSVVLVQCVGSRIPERPYCSKLCCTQTIKSAMKMRELNPDMNIFVLYRDMRPYAFQEDLYQKARTAGIRFIRYCYDKGLTVEVDNEGLEVGFSDCVLRRKMSIRPEMLVLATAIVAEKDNRLTRLYKISQDEDGFFAEAHVKLRPVDFATEGVFVCGMAHGPKPIDESIAQAQAAAARAVTLLARDRISVPGAVAIVDPRYCVACGVCVIVCPYSAPAWNETTGRASIQPTLCKGCGLCVASCRSGAIRLQGSETVQIMSMIEAMVGWPEDVRPGFLGRS
;
A
#
# COMPACT_ATOMS: atom_id res chain seq x y z
N MET A 1 -14.56 9.16 14.52
CA MET A 1 -13.87 7.93 14.96
C MET A 1 -13.46 8.11 16.42
N GLU A 2 -13.86 7.18 17.27
CA GLU A 2 -13.40 7.07 18.66
C GLU A 2 -12.32 5.98 18.71
N LEU A 3 -11.13 6.29 19.23
CA LEU A 3 -10.02 5.34 19.34
C LEU A 3 -9.84 4.95 20.81
N LEU A 4 -10.11 3.68 21.13
CA LEU A 4 -9.96 3.13 22.47
C LEU A 4 -8.68 2.28 22.52
N THR A 5 -7.63 2.80 23.17
CA THR A 5 -6.37 2.07 23.38
C THR A 5 -6.36 1.43 24.76
N LEU A 6 -5.48 0.43 24.97
CA LEU A 6 -5.48 -0.38 26.20
C LEU A 6 -6.88 -0.96 26.50
N SER A 7 -7.57 -1.39 25.45
CA SER A 7 -8.94 -1.87 25.52
C SER A 7 -9.05 -3.20 24.79
N GLU A 8 -9.81 -4.14 25.35
CA GLU A 8 -10.00 -5.49 24.83
C GLU A 8 -11.50 -5.79 24.72
N VAL A 9 -11.92 -6.44 23.63
CA VAL A 9 -13.30 -6.91 23.46
C VAL A 9 -13.47 -8.19 24.26
N THR A 10 -14.44 -8.23 25.17
CA THR A 10 -14.70 -9.39 26.04
C THR A 10 -15.87 -10.24 25.54
N SER A 11 -16.89 -9.65 24.92
CA SER A 11 -18.01 -10.39 24.33
C SER A 11 -18.70 -9.58 23.23
N VAL A 12 -19.24 -10.29 22.22
CA VAL A 12 -20.13 -9.70 21.20
C VAL A 12 -21.37 -10.55 21.04
N THR A 13 -22.51 -9.99 21.45
CA THR A 13 -23.83 -10.63 21.37
C THR A 13 -24.74 -9.87 20.42
N GLY A 14 -25.83 -10.49 19.97
CA GLY A 14 -26.72 -9.92 18.94
C GLY A 14 -26.38 -10.39 17.53
N GLU A 15 -27.00 -9.71 16.56
CA GLU A 15 -27.04 -10.09 15.14
C GLU A 15 -26.64 -8.92 14.23
N ALA A 16 -26.47 -9.20 12.93
CA ALA A 16 -26.08 -8.21 11.93
C ALA A 16 -27.00 -6.98 11.97
N GLY A 17 -26.43 -5.79 12.13
CA GLY A 17 -27.16 -4.53 12.27
C GLY A 17 -27.40 -4.10 13.72
N SER A 18 -27.30 -5.00 14.71
CA SER A 18 -27.54 -4.70 16.13
C SER A 18 -26.73 -5.62 17.06
N PHE A 19 -25.46 -5.28 17.27
CA PHE A 19 -24.56 -5.96 18.20
C PHE A 19 -24.36 -5.16 19.49
N GLU A 20 -24.40 -5.87 20.61
CA GLU A 20 -23.87 -5.40 21.89
C GLU A 20 -22.43 -5.90 22.06
N VAL A 21 -21.48 -4.96 22.13
CA VAL A 21 -20.04 -5.23 22.32
C VAL A 21 -19.64 -4.78 23.71
N ARG A 22 -19.12 -5.71 24.52
CA ARG A 22 -18.55 -5.39 25.83
C ARG A 22 -17.03 -5.26 25.72
N LEU A 23 -16.51 -4.20 26.33
CA LEU A 23 -15.11 -3.82 26.31
C LEU A 23 -14.58 -3.74 27.73
N ARG A 24 -13.40 -4.30 27.94
CA ARG A 24 -12.58 -4.08 29.12
C ARG A 24 -11.51 -3.05 28.78
N ILE A 25 -11.52 -1.93 29.48
CA ILE A 25 -10.54 -0.85 29.36
C ILE A 25 -9.55 -0.99 30.53
N HIS A 26 -8.30 -1.28 30.21
CA HIS A 26 -7.22 -1.41 31.17
C HIS A 26 -6.74 -0.03 31.63
N PRO A 27 -6.32 0.11 32.91
CA PRO A 27 -5.79 1.35 33.42
C PRO A 27 -4.50 1.72 32.68
N ARG A 28 -4.38 3.00 32.32
CA ARG A 28 -3.16 3.58 31.76
C ARG A 28 -2.25 4.10 32.86
N TYR A 29 -2.84 4.45 34.01
CA TYR A 29 -2.23 5.14 35.14
C TYR A 29 -1.64 6.52 34.80
N VAL A 30 -2.06 7.07 33.66
CA VAL A 30 -1.67 8.38 33.14
C VAL A 30 -2.91 8.99 32.50
N ASP A 31 -3.31 10.16 33.00
CA ASP A 31 -4.38 10.96 32.42
C ASP A 31 -3.94 11.52 31.06
N THR A 32 -4.58 11.02 29.99
CA THR A 32 -4.26 11.40 28.62
C THR A 32 -4.58 12.85 28.30
N SER A 33 -5.49 13.49 29.05
CA SER A 33 -5.85 14.89 28.86
C SER A 33 -4.78 15.85 29.40
N LYS A 34 -4.02 15.43 30.42
CA LYS A 34 -2.96 16.23 31.06
C LYS A 34 -1.56 15.91 30.52
N CYS A 35 -1.36 14.67 30.04
CA CYS A 35 -0.05 14.21 29.59
C CYS A 35 0.38 14.90 28.29
N ILE A 36 1.49 15.63 28.34
CA ILE A 36 2.14 16.28 27.19
C ILE A 36 3.32 15.49 26.62
N ALA A 37 3.46 14.22 27.02
CA ALA A 37 4.49 13.31 26.50
C ALA A 37 5.96 13.81 26.58
N CYS A 38 6.29 14.66 27.56
CA CYS A 38 7.62 15.26 27.68
C CYS A 38 8.77 14.29 28.03
N GLY A 39 8.47 13.07 28.47
CA GLY A 39 9.46 12.02 28.75
C GLY A 39 10.21 12.09 30.08
N LEU A 40 10.11 13.19 30.83
CA LEU A 40 10.75 13.36 32.16
C LEU A 40 10.45 12.19 33.12
N CYS A 41 9.21 11.69 33.07
CA CYS A 41 8.78 10.59 33.92
C CYS A 41 9.49 9.27 33.61
N ALA A 42 9.77 8.98 32.33
CA ALA A 42 10.52 7.79 31.92
C ALA A 42 12.01 7.94 32.23
N GLU A 43 12.58 9.13 32.00
CA GLU A 43 13.98 9.43 32.34
C GLU A 43 14.28 9.12 33.82
N LYS A 44 13.39 9.54 34.73
CA LYS A 44 13.56 9.34 36.19
C LYS A 44 13.05 8.00 36.70
N CYS A 45 12.44 7.17 35.86
CA CYS A 45 11.97 5.85 36.28
C CYS A 45 13.18 4.91 36.55
N PRO A 46 13.31 4.33 37.75
CA PRO A 46 14.45 3.47 38.06
C PRO A 46 14.33 2.06 37.46
N LYS A 47 13.11 1.57 37.23
CA LYS A 47 12.89 0.21 36.71
C LYS A 47 13.16 0.14 35.21
N LYS A 48 14.02 -0.80 34.82
CA LYS A 48 14.25 -1.21 33.43
C LYS A 48 13.43 -2.47 33.13
N VAL A 49 12.83 -2.53 31.95
CA VAL A 49 11.99 -3.62 31.43
C VAL A 49 12.42 -3.89 29.99
N ASP A 50 12.29 -5.11 29.50
CA ASP A 50 12.51 -5.40 28.08
C ASP A 50 11.54 -4.61 27.20
N ASP A 51 12.04 -4.03 26.11
CA ASP A 51 11.22 -3.29 25.16
C ASP A 51 10.63 -4.24 24.12
N GLU A 52 9.36 -4.58 24.26
CA GLU A 52 8.67 -5.52 23.38
C GLU A 52 8.54 -4.98 21.96
N TYR A 53 8.47 -3.65 21.79
CA TYR A 53 8.41 -3.04 20.47
C TYR A 53 9.76 -3.20 19.72
N ASP A 54 10.86 -3.08 20.46
CA ASP A 54 12.21 -3.31 19.94
C ASP A 54 12.70 -4.76 20.09
N GLN A 55 11.76 -5.72 20.23
CA GLN A 55 12.04 -7.16 20.26
C GLN A 55 13.05 -7.56 21.36
N GLY A 56 13.06 -6.85 22.49
CA GLY A 56 14.01 -7.11 23.58
C GLY A 56 15.45 -6.65 23.33
N LEU A 57 15.76 -6.07 22.16
CA LEU A 57 17.11 -5.59 21.81
C LEU A 57 17.55 -4.37 22.63
N LYS A 58 16.61 -3.69 23.30
CA LYS A 58 16.90 -2.64 24.28
C LYS A 58 15.95 -2.74 25.47
N LYS A 59 16.32 -2.05 26.54
CA LYS A 59 15.44 -1.89 27.71
C LYS A 59 14.63 -0.60 27.61
N ARG A 60 13.34 -0.69 27.90
CA ARG A 60 12.46 0.45 28.22
C ARG A 60 12.32 0.63 29.73
N LYS A 61 11.48 1.58 30.14
CA LYS A 61 11.15 1.88 31.53
C LYS A 61 9.75 1.36 31.87
N ALA A 62 9.43 1.26 33.16
CA ALA A 62 8.08 0.84 33.59
C ALA A 62 7.01 1.87 33.21
N ILE A 63 7.31 3.17 33.28
CA ILE A 63 6.50 4.19 32.59
C ILE A 63 7.10 4.43 31.21
N TYR A 64 6.31 4.23 30.16
CA TYR A 64 6.82 4.11 28.80
C TYR A 64 5.90 4.75 27.76
N LEU A 65 6.51 5.07 26.63
CA LEU A 65 5.84 5.35 25.37
C LEU A 65 6.18 4.19 24.44
N LYS A 66 5.17 3.51 23.88
CA LYS A 66 5.38 2.25 23.13
C LYS A 66 6.34 2.41 21.96
N TYR A 67 6.28 3.53 21.25
CA TYR A 67 7.23 3.93 20.21
C TYR A 67 7.12 5.44 19.97
N ALA A 68 8.11 6.03 19.31
CA ALA A 68 8.26 7.49 19.18
C ALA A 68 7.09 8.22 18.47
N GLN A 69 6.27 7.49 17.70
CA GLN A 69 5.09 8.02 16.99
C GLN A 69 3.81 7.30 17.42
N ALA A 70 3.75 6.79 18.65
CA ALA A 70 2.57 6.14 19.19
C ALA A 70 1.34 7.05 19.06
N VAL A 71 0.19 6.47 18.75
CA VAL A 71 -1.10 7.19 18.71
C VAL A 71 -2.06 6.50 19.68
N PRO A 72 -2.55 7.19 20.73
CA PRO A 72 -2.18 8.56 21.11
C PRO A 72 -0.73 8.61 21.61
N LEU A 73 -0.02 9.72 21.39
CA LEU A 73 1.37 9.89 21.84
C LEU A 73 1.38 10.21 23.33
N LYS A 74 0.97 9.23 24.16
CA LYS A 74 0.81 9.38 25.60
C LYS A 74 1.47 8.22 26.32
N TYR A 75 2.10 8.53 27.46
CA TYR A 75 2.74 7.52 28.29
C TYR A 75 1.70 6.57 28.91
N ALA A 76 2.16 5.39 29.30
CA ALA A 76 1.43 4.42 30.11
C ALA A 76 2.38 3.84 31.16
N ILE A 77 1.83 3.36 32.29
CA ILE A 77 2.60 2.62 33.28
C ILE A 77 2.29 1.15 33.14
N ASP A 78 3.35 0.35 33.02
CA ASP A 78 3.31 -1.10 33.08
C ASP A 78 3.13 -1.55 34.54
N PRO A 79 1.94 -2.08 34.91
CA PRO A 79 1.65 -2.46 36.30
C PRO A 79 2.47 -3.67 36.77
N GLU A 80 2.86 -4.56 35.86
CA GLU A 80 3.61 -5.78 36.18
C GLU A 80 5.08 -5.49 36.54
N HIS A 81 5.55 -4.29 36.25
CA HIS A 81 6.93 -3.90 36.53
C HIS A 81 7.05 -2.63 37.39
N CYS A 82 5.97 -1.88 37.59
CA CYS A 82 5.98 -0.65 38.39
C CYS A 82 6.15 -0.92 39.89
N ILE A 83 7.24 -0.41 40.47
CA ILE A 83 7.54 -0.55 41.91
C ILE A 83 6.45 0.08 42.80
N TYR A 84 5.81 1.17 42.36
CA TYR A 84 4.72 1.78 43.14
C TYR A 84 3.48 0.89 43.13
N LEU A 85 3.04 0.43 41.96
CA LEU A 85 1.83 -0.40 41.85
C LEU A 85 2.00 -1.78 42.48
N GLN A 86 3.22 -2.33 42.49
CA GLN A 86 3.51 -3.61 43.13
C GLN A 86 3.76 -3.55 44.63
N LYS A 87 4.41 -2.48 45.12
CA LYS A 87 4.97 -2.43 46.49
C LYS A 87 4.64 -1.16 47.27
N GLY A 88 4.00 -0.15 46.66
CA GLY A 88 3.64 1.13 47.27
C GLY A 88 4.80 2.08 47.59
N LYS A 89 6.04 1.78 47.15
CA LYS A 89 7.27 2.45 47.65
C LYS A 89 7.94 3.44 46.68
N CYS A 90 7.45 3.60 45.45
CA CYS A 90 8.01 4.53 44.44
C CYS A 90 7.15 5.80 44.28
N GLY A 91 7.27 6.52 43.17
CA GLY A 91 6.53 7.77 42.92
C GLY A 91 7.33 8.83 42.15
N ALA A 92 8.56 8.50 41.71
CA ALA A 92 9.44 9.43 41.00
C ALA A 92 8.77 10.07 39.78
N CYS A 93 8.04 9.28 38.97
CA CYS A 93 7.32 9.79 37.80
C CYS A 93 6.25 10.83 38.16
N ALA A 94 5.53 10.64 39.27
CA ALA A 94 4.50 11.58 39.72
C ALA A 94 5.12 12.90 40.18
N LYS A 95 6.22 12.83 40.95
CA LYS A 95 6.95 14.01 41.46
C LYS A 95 7.50 14.91 40.36
N VAL A 96 7.94 14.34 39.24
CA VAL A 96 8.56 15.10 38.14
C VAL A 96 7.60 15.44 37.00
N CYS A 97 6.32 15.04 37.10
CA CYS A 97 5.35 15.33 36.06
C CYS A 97 4.84 16.78 36.21
N PRO A 98 5.18 17.71 35.30
CA PRO A 98 4.81 19.13 35.47
C PRO A 98 3.29 19.35 35.45
N ASN A 99 2.57 18.54 34.68
CA ASN A 99 1.11 18.65 34.52
C ASN A 99 0.33 17.70 35.44
N GLN A 100 1.01 17.04 36.39
CA GLN A 100 0.39 16.12 37.35
C GLN A 100 -0.52 15.08 36.67
N ALA A 101 -0.04 14.51 35.56
CA ALA A 101 -0.79 13.56 34.75
C ALA A 101 -0.73 12.12 35.26
N ILE A 102 0.12 11.81 36.25
CA ILE A 102 0.27 10.46 36.79
C ILE A 102 -0.87 10.17 37.76
N ASP A 103 -1.61 9.10 37.51
CA ASP A 103 -2.72 8.66 38.34
C ASP A 103 -2.59 7.16 38.65
N PHE A 104 -2.03 6.82 39.81
CA PHE A 104 -1.88 5.43 40.22
C PHE A 104 -3.20 4.77 40.66
N THR A 105 -4.28 5.54 40.77
CA THR A 105 -5.60 5.05 41.20
C THR A 105 -6.52 4.69 40.03
N ASP A 106 -6.07 4.89 38.78
CA ASP A 106 -6.77 4.44 37.57
C ASP A 106 -7.04 2.93 37.65
N THR A 107 -8.29 2.55 37.41
CA THR A 107 -8.77 1.16 37.55
C THR A 107 -9.37 0.66 36.23
N VAL A 108 -9.50 -0.67 36.14
CA VAL A 108 -10.17 -1.31 35.01
C VAL A 108 -11.62 -0.82 34.93
N ARG A 109 -12.05 -0.47 33.72
CA ARG A 109 -13.43 -0.04 33.43
C ARG A 109 -14.05 -0.97 32.41
N GLU A 110 -15.30 -1.35 32.63
CA GLU A 110 -16.09 -2.08 31.63
C GLU A 110 -16.99 -1.06 30.89
N ARG A 111 -17.11 -1.21 29.58
CA ARG A 111 -17.94 -0.36 28.74
C ARG A 111 -18.69 -1.19 27.71
N THR A 112 -19.98 -0.94 27.59
CA THR A 112 -20.80 -1.55 26.55
C THR A 112 -21.01 -0.56 25.41
N LEU A 113 -20.85 -1.04 24.17
CA LEU A 113 -21.12 -0.30 22.93
C LEU A 113 -22.21 -1.01 22.14
N GLN A 114 -23.08 -0.22 21.52
CA GLN A 114 -24.02 -0.70 20.50
C GLN A 114 -23.44 -0.38 19.12
N VAL A 115 -23.23 -1.40 18.29
CA VAL A 115 -22.66 -1.26 16.95
C VAL A 115 -23.44 -2.11 15.96
N GLY A 116 -23.56 -1.67 14.70
CA GLY A 116 -24.28 -2.46 13.69
C GLY A 116 -23.41 -3.46 12.93
N ALA A 117 -22.09 -3.30 12.94
CA ALA A 117 -21.14 -4.19 12.27
C ALA A 117 -19.81 -4.26 13.04
N VAL A 118 -19.10 -5.38 12.91
CA VAL A 118 -17.79 -5.61 13.53
C VAL A 118 -16.78 -5.99 12.44
N ILE A 119 -15.56 -5.43 12.51
CA ILE A 119 -14.47 -5.77 11.59
C ILE A 119 -13.28 -6.28 12.40
N LEU A 120 -12.84 -7.50 12.13
CA LEU A 120 -11.69 -8.14 12.77
C LEU A 120 -10.40 -7.79 12.04
N ALA A 121 -9.52 -7.07 12.76
CA ALA A 121 -8.24 -6.59 12.25
C ALA A 121 -7.10 -6.81 13.28
N THR A 122 -7.11 -7.93 14.00
CA THR A 122 -6.12 -8.22 15.06
C THR A 122 -4.71 -8.48 14.55
N GLY A 123 -4.53 -8.60 13.24
CA GLY A 123 -3.23 -8.81 12.60
C GLY A 123 -2.69 -10.22 12.79
N SER A 124 -1.37 -10.33 12.87
CA SER A 124 -0.61 -11.57 13.01
C SER A 124 0.56 -11.35 13.96
N GLU A 125 1.19 -12.44 14.39
CA GLU A 125 2.49 -12.44 15.06
C GLU A 125 3.56 -13.12 14.20
N ALA A 126 4.83 -12.87 14.50
CA ALA A 126 5.93 -13.62 13.88
C ALA A 126 6.05 -14.99 14.55
N PHE A 127 6.42 -16.00 13.76
CA PHE A 127 6.83 -17.29 14.29
C PHE A 127 8.04 -17.12 15.21
N ASP A 128 8.01 -17.74 16.38
CA ASP A 128 9.12 -17.76 17.32
C ASP A 128 10.08 -18.91 16.99
N PRO A 129 11.29 -18.64 16.46
CA PRO A 129 12.27 -19.68 16.18
C PRO A 129 12.90 -20.28 17.44
N GLY A 130 12.73 -19.67 18.61
CA GLY A 130 13.19 -20.21 19.90
C GLY A 130 12.36 -21.38 20.41
N ALA A 131 11.12 -21.54 19.95
CA ALA A 131 10.24 -22.63 20.38
C ALA A 131 10.80 -24.03 20.03
N VAL A 132 11.49 -24.13 18.90
CA VAL A 132 12.28 -25.30 18.48
C VAL A 132 13.58 -24.79 17.87
N ASP A 133 14.56 -24.49 18.74
CA ASP A 133 15.80 -23.77 18.40
C ASP A 133 16.77 -24.58 17.53
N THR A 134 16.35 -24.85 16.29
CA THR A 134 17.11 -25.62 15.29
C THR A 134 18.24 -24.78 14.67
N TYR A 135 18.13 -23.46 14.77
CA TYR A 135 19.05 -22.51 14.17
C TYR A 135 20.03 -21.88 15.18
N GLY A 136 19.94 -22.21 16.48
CA GLY A 136 20.79 -21.62 17.52
C GLY A 136 20.45 -20.15 17.84
N TYR A 137 19.22 -19.72 17.54
CA TYR A 137 18.70 -18.38 17.79
C TYR A 137 18.82 -17.98 19.26
N LEU A 138 18.50 -18.86 20.21
CA LEU A 138 18.60 -18.54 21.64
C LEU A 138 20.05 -18.51 22.14
N ASN A 139 20.98 -19.07 21.35
CA ASN A 139 22.36 -19.30 21.74
C ASN A 139 23.34 -18.28 21.14
N SER A 140 22.88 -17.39 20.25
CA SER A 140 23.74 -16.35 19.67
C SER A 140 23.00 -15.04 19.42
N PRO A 141 23.55 -13.89 19.89
CA PRO A 141 22.99 -12.58 19.59
C PRO A 141 23.16 -12.14 18.13
N ASN A 142 24.01 -12.84 17.34
CA ASN A 142 24.21 -12.55 15.91
C ASN A 142 23.28 -13.38 15.01
N ILE A 143 22.39 -14.18 15.59
CA ILE A 143 21.27 -14.80 14.88
C ILE A 143 20.03 -14.04 15.29
N VAL A 144 19.48 -13.28 14.36
CA VAL A 144 18.30 -12.42 14.59
C VAL A 144 17.17 -12.83 13.68
N THR A 145 15.94 -12.55 14.07
CA THR A 145 14.78 -12.60 13.20
C THR A 145 14.76 -11.40 12.25
N ASN A 146 14.01 -11.51 11.16
CA ASN A 146 13.75 -10.38 10.27
C ASN A 146 13.07 -9.20 11.00
N MET A 147 12.22 -9.45 12.02
CA MET A 147 11.63 -8.38 12.81
C MET A 147 12.64 -7.65 13.69
N GLU A 148 13.55 -8.38 14.34
CA GLU A 148 14.68 -7.79 15.07
C GLU A 148 15.60 -7.00 14.13
N PHE A 149 15.89 -7.54 12.95
CA PHE A 149 16.70 -6.87 11.95
C PHE A 149 16.06 -5.55 11.46
N GLU A 150 14.74 -5.53 11.24
CA GLU A 150 14.00 -4.28 10.97
C GLU A 150 14.12 -3.26 12.10
N ARG A 151 14.15 -3.71 13.37
CA ARG A 151 14.37 -2.82 14.51
C ARG A 151 15.81 -2.29 14.53
N LEU A 152 16.82 -3.11 14.26
CA LEU A 152 18.21 -2.66 14.11
C LEU A 152 18.33 -1.57 13.02
N LEU A 153 17.73 -1.76 11.85
CA LEU A 153 17.81 -0.76 10.78
C LEU A 153 16.89 0.46 10.96
N SER A 154 15.99 0.43 11.94
CA SER A 154 15.06 1.53 12.20
C SER A 154 15.77 2.72 12.85
N SER A 155 15.49 3.94 12.35
CA SER A 155 16.03 5.19 12.91
C SER A 155 15.60 5.46 14.36
N SER A 156 14.42 4.98 14.76
CA SER A 156 13.94 4.99 16.15
C SER A 156 14.24 3.70 16.92
N GLY A 157 15.00 2.78 16.32
CA GLY A 157 15.36 1.49 16.89
C GLY A 157 16.58 1.55 17.81
N PRO A 158 17.01 0.40 18.36
CA PRO A 158 18.09 0.30 19.33
C PRO A 158 19.43 0.87 18.86
N THR A 159 19.75 0.81 17.56
CA THR A 159 21.03 1.28 17.00
C THR A 159 20.91 2.60 16.24
N GLY A 160 19.76 3.29 16.33
CA GLY A 160 19.54 4.56 15.61
C GLY A 160 19.54 4.43 14.08
N GLY A 161 19.37 3.22 13.55
CA GLY A 161 19.40 2.92 12.12
C GLY A 161 20.78 2.54 11.57
N HIS A 162 21.79 2.41 12.43
CA HIS A 162 23.11 1.89 12.06
C HIS A 162 23.09 0.36 11.99
N LEU A 163 23.66 -0.20 10.92
CA LEU A 163 23.79 -1.65 10.72
C LEU A 163 24.92 -2.18 11.62
N LEU A 164 24.58 -2.65 12.82
CA LEU A 164 25.54 -3.14 13.81
C LEU A 164 25.17 -4.54 14.29
N ARG A 165 26.16 -5.39 14.53
CA ARG A 165 26.00 -6.70 15.16
C ARG A 165 25.57 -6.54 16.63
N PRO A 166 24.56 -7.28 17.10
CA PRO A 166 24.15 -7.20 18.50
C PRO A 166 25.23 -7.69 19.49
N SER A 167 26.13 -8.60 19.07
CA SER A 167 27.17 -9.14 19.96
C SER A 167 28.20 -8.11 20.43
N ASP A 168 28.66 -7.24 19.52
CA ASP A 168 29.86 -6.43 19.72
C ASP A 168 29.78 -5.02 19.12
N GLY A 169 28.65 -4.64 18.51
CA GLY A 169 28.44 -3.33 17.92
C GLY A 169 29.30 -3.05 16.69
N ARG A 170 29.94 -4.05 16.10
CA ARG A 170 30.70 -3.89 14.85
C ARG A 170 29.77 -3.99 13.65
N GLU A 171 30.15 -3.34 12.55
CA GLU A 171 29.41 -3.44 11.29
C GLU A 171 29.69 -4.81 10.64
N PRO A 172 28.64 -5.60 10.29
CA PRO A 172 28.82 -6.87 9.59
C PRO A 172 29.32 -6.61 8.16
N LYS A 173 30.22 -7.46 7.67
CA LYS A 173 30.71 -7.47 6.29
C LYS A 173 29.98 -8.52 5.44
N LYS A 174 29.32 -9.49 6.09
CA LYS A 174 28.66 -10.61 5.44
C LYS A 174 27.43 -11.11 6.19
N ILE A 175 26.26 -11.10 5.55
CA ILE A 175 24.97 -11.45 6.18
C ILE A 175 24.23 -12.52 5.35
N ALA A 176 23.68 -13.53 6.04
CA ALA A 176 22.83 -14.56 5.45
C ALA A 176 21.36 -14.37 5.86
N TRP A 177 20.42 -14.42 4.92
CA TRP A 177 18.98 -14.53 5.20
C TRP A 177 18.50 -15.95 4.93
N LEU A 178 17.89 -16.58 5.93
CA LEU A 178 17.34 -17.93 5.82
C LEU A 178 15.83 -17.86 5.59
N GLN A 179 15.37 -18.32 4.44
CA GLN A 179 13.94 -18.29 4.09
C GLN A 179 13.17 -19.46 4.70
N CYS A 180 11.84 -19.27 4.81
CA CYS A 180 10.88 -20.29 5.22
C CYS A 180 11.09 -20.79 6.67
N VAL A 181 11.58 -19.93 7.56
CA VAL A 181 11.69 -20.26 9.00
C VAL A 181 10.29 -20.29 9.62
N GLY A 182 9.85 -21.46 10.08
CA GLY A 182 8.50 -21.68 10.62
C GLY A 182 7.38 -21.73 9.58
N SER A 183 7.70 -21.83 8.29
CA SER A 183 6.72 -21.89 7.19
C SER A 183 7.17 -22.86 6.11
N ARG A 184 6.21 -23.46 5.38
CA ARG A 184 6.47 -24.55 4.43
C ARG A 184 7.32 -25.66 5.07
N ASP A 185 6.98 -25.97 6.31
CA ASP A 185 7.71 -26.91 7.14
C ASP A 185 6.74 -27.78 7.94
N LEU A 186 7.07 -29.07 8.03
CA LEU A 186 6.29 -30.10 8.72
C LEU A 186 6.90 -30.48 10.07
N HIS A 187 8.03 -29.88 10.47
CA HIS A 187 8.57 -30.04 11.82
C HIS A 187 7.58 -29.55 12.88
N LYS A 188 7.63 -30.17 14.06
CA LYS A 188 6.73 -29.85 15.18
C LYS A 188 6.80 -28.35 15.51
N GLY A 189 5.64 -27.69 15.56
CA GLY A 189 5.52 -26.26 15.85
C GLY A 189 5.59 -25.33 14.63
N ALA A 190 6.13 -25.80 13.50
CA ALA A 190 6.14 -25.04 12.26
C ALA A 190 4.83 -25.19 11.47
N GLN A 191 4.68 -24.41 10.39
CA GLN A 191 3.46 -24.34 9.60
C GLN A 191 3.65 -24.83 8.16
N GLY A 192 2.67 -25.60 7.67
CA GLY A 192 2.70 -26.15 6.31
C GLY A 192 2.49 -25.11 5.20
N TYR A 193 1.92 -23.95 5.51
CA TYR A 193 1.63 -22.89 4.55
C TYR A 193 2.82 -21.96 4.27
N CYS A 194 2.68 -21.14 3.22
CA CYS A 194 3.62 -20.08 2.90
C CYS A 194 3.22 -18.76 3.56
N SER A 195 4.14 -18.08 4.23
CA SER A 195 3.85 -16.79 4.88
C SER A 195 3.75 -15.59 3.93
N SER A 196 3.85 -15.79 2.61
CA SER A 196 3.65 -14.82 1.52
C SER A 196 4.54 -13.58 1.48
N VAL A 197 5.19 -13.18 2.58
CA VAL A 197 5.93 -11.91 2.70
C VAL A 197 7.43 -12.07 2.89
N CYS A 198 7.89 -13.22 3.40
CA CYS A 198 9.27 -13.45 3.84
C CYS A 198 10.29 -13.20 2.71
N CYS A 199 10.04 -13.72 1.50
CA CYS A 199 10.94 -13.54 0.36
C CYS A 199 11.14 -12.07 0.00
N THR A 200 10.05 -11.30 -0.07
CA THR A 200 10.11 -9.87 -0.40
C THR A 200 10.68 -9.03 0.73
N ALA A 201 10.43 -9.41 1.99
CA ALA A 201 11.01 -8.78 3.16
C ALA A 201 12.53 -8.95 3.16
N ALA A 202 13.04 -10.17 2.94
CA ALA A 202 14.47 -10.44 2.89
C ALA A 202 15.17 -9.71 1.73
N VAL A 203 14.55 -9.64 0.54
CA VAL A 203 15.07 -8.84 -0.58
C VAL A 203 15.19 -7.37 -0.19
N LYS A 204 14.14 -6.81 0.45
CA LYS A 204 14.14 -5.43 0.94
C LYS A 204 15.23 -5.20 1.98
N GLU A 205 15.30 -6.06 2.99
CA GLU A 205 16.29 -6.00 4.06
C GLU A 205 17.72 -6.08 3.54
N ALA A 206 18.02 -7.01 2.63
CA ALA A 206 19.35 -7.12 2.03
C ALA A 206 19.76 -5.86 1.24
N MET A 207 18.83 -5.29 0.45
CA MET A 207 19.09 -4.04 -0.26
C MET A 207 19.26 -2.85 0.68
N LEU A 208 18.44 -2.74 1.74
CA LEU A 208 18.56 -1.69 2.74
C LEU A 208 19.86 -1.82 3.54
N ALA A 209 20.25 -3.03 3.91
CA ALA A 209 21.51 -3.31 4.60
C ALA A 209 22.71 -2.80 3.78
N LYS A 210 22.74 -3.10 2.47
CA LYS A 210 23.77 -2.57 1.56
C LYS A 210 23.76 -1.04 1.53
N GLY A 211 22.58 -0.41 1.49
CA GLY A 211 22.45 1.06 1.49
C GLY A 211 22.78 1.73 2.84
N HIS A 212 22.79 0.98 3.93
CA HIS A 212 23.16 1.44 5.27
C HIS A 212 24.63 1.11 5.62
N SER A 213 25.28 0.24 4.85
CA SER A 213 26.67 -0.12 5.07
C SER A 213 27.61 0.97 4.55
N LYS A 214 28.70 1.22 5.28
CA LYS A 214 29.76 2.16 4.89
C LYS A 214 30.72 1.59 3.85
N GLY A 215 30.73 0.26 3.67
CA GLY A 215 31.66 -0.44 2.79
C GLY A 215 30.98 -1.56 2.02
N PHE A 216 31.80 -2.44 1.44
CA PHE A 216 31.29 -3.63 0.76
C PHE A 216 30.63 -4.59 1.76
N LEU A 217 29.35 -4.90 1.50
CA LEU A 217 28.56 -5.87 2.25
C LEU A 217 28.17 -7.04 1.33
N ASP A 218 28.64 -8.24 1.67
CA ASP A 218 28.20 -9.48 1.04
C ASP A 218 26.87 -9.94 1.65
N THR A 219 25.87 -10.18 0.81
CA THR A 219 24.51 -10.55 1.24
C THR A 219 24.08 -11.80 0.49
N ALA A 220 23.68 -12.84 1.22
CA ALA A 220 23.17 -14.08 0.65
C ALA A 220 21.76 -14.41 1.16
N ILE A 221 20.83 -14.71 0.26
CA ILE A 221 19.48 -15.17 0.59
C ILE A 221 19.37 -16.66 0.23
N PHE A 222 19.20 -17.50 1.25
CA PHE A 222 19.06 -18.95 1.12
C PHE A 222 17.59 -19.36 1.04
N TYR A 223 17.18 -20.00 -0.06
CA TYR A 223 15.76 -20.19 -0.37
C TYR A 223 15.40 -21.56 -0.97
N ILE A 224 14.11 -21.90 -0.91
CA ILE A 224 13.49 -23.03 -1.62
C ILE A 224 12.95 -22.57 -2.98
N ASP A 225 12.01 -21.63 -2.96
CA ASP A 225 11.46 -20.94 -4.14
C ASP A 225 11.33 -19.45 -3.84
N ILE A 226 11.76 -18.57 -4.76
CA ILE A 226 11.51 -17.13 -4.61
C ILE A 226 10.07 -16.82 -5.01
N ARG A 227 9.28 -16.31 -4.05
CA ARG A 227 7.86 -15.97 -4.21
C ARG A 227 7.63 -14.45 -4.21
N THR A 228 7.99 -13.82 -5.32
CA THR A 228 7.86 -12.37 -5.58
C THR A 228 6.70 -12.12 -6.56
N ASN A 229 5.50 -12.55 -6.18
CA ASN A 229 4.31 -12.58 -7.04
C ASN A 229 3.45 -11.31 -7.03
N GLY A 230 3.72 -10.35 -6.14
CA GLY A 230 3.04 -9.05 -6.13
C GLY A 230 3.44 -8.18 -7.34
N LYS A 231 2.60 -7.18 -7.65
CA LYS A 231 2.89 -6.18 -8.70
C LYS A 231 4.23 -5.51 -8.39
N ASN A 232 5.12 -5.40 -9.38
CA ASN A 232 6.49 -4.89 -9.27
C ASN A 232 7.48 -5.69 -8.39
N PHE A 233 7.07 -6.77 -7.72
CA PHE A 233 7.97 -7.50 -6.82
C PHE A 233 9.05 -8.31 -7.56
N GLU A 234 8.74 -8.86 -8.73
CA GLU A 234 9.74 -9.55 -9.56
C GLU A 234 10.83 -8.59 -10.04
N ARG A 235 10.44 -7.40 -10.50
CA ARG A 235 11.37 -6.35 -10.91
C ARG A 235 12.26 -5.92 -9.74
N TYR A 236 11.69 -5.80 -8.53
CA TYR A 236 12.46 -5.52 -7.32
C TYR A 236 13.48 -6.61 -7.00
N PHE A 237 13.09 -7.88 -7.14
CA PHE A 237 14.01 -9.01 -7.02
C PHE A 237 15.12 -9.01 -8.08
N ASN A 238 14.79 -8.71 -9.35
CA ASN A 238 15.79 -8.61 -10.41
C ASN A 238 16.81 -7.51 -10.11
N ARG A 239 16.37 -6.33 -9.67
CA ARG A 239 17.29 -5.25 -9.25
C ARG A 239 18.20 -5.67 -8.10
N ALA A 240 17.67 -6.38 -7.10
CA ALA A 240 18.47 -6.89 -6.00
C ALA A 240 19.58 -7.84 -6.49
N ARG A 241 19.26 -8.73 -7.43
CA ARG A 241 20.19 -9.70 -7.99
C ARG A 241 21.21 -9.05 -8.94
N ASP A 242 20.72 -8.32 -9.93
CA ASP A 242 21.48 -7.89 -11.11
C ASP A 242 22.21 -6.56 -10.89
N GLU A 243 21.64 -5.64 -10.09
CA GLU A 243 22.20 -4.31 -9.85
C GLU A 243 22.88 -4.21 -8.47
N ALA A 244 22.24 -4.73 -7.41
CA ALA A 244 22.77 -4.63 -6.04
C ALA A 244 23.71 -5.79 -5.64
N GLY A 245 23.82 -6.83 -6.48
CA GLY A 245 24.69 -7.99 -6.23
C GLY A 245 24.30 -8.81 -5.01
N VAL A 246 22.99 -8.91 -4.70
CA VAL A 246 22.48 -9.83 -3.67
C VAL A 246 22.55 -11.26 -4.21
N ARG A 247 23.23 -12.16 -3.51
CA ARG A 247 23.33 -13.58 -3.89
C ARG A 247 22.05 -14.31 -3.51
N PHE A 248 21.53 -15.13 -4.42
CA PHE A 248 20.37 -15.99 -4.18
C PHE A 248 20.79 -17.44 -4.29
N VAL A 249 20.91 -18.11 -3.15
CA VAL A 249 21.40 -19.49 -3.05
C VAL A 249 20.21 -20.44 -2.84
N LYS A 250 19.94 -21.32 -3.81
CA LYS A 250 18.79 -22.23 -3.73
C LYS A 250 19.09 -23.46 -2.88
N SER A 251 19.14 -23.26 -1.57
CA SER A 251 19.31 -24.30 -0.57
C SER A 251 18.44 -24.00 0.66
N LYS A 252 17.74 -25.03 1.18
CA LYS A 252 17.07 -24.93 2.48
C LYS A 252 18.09 -25.22 3.57
N ILE A 253 18.37 -24.23 4.41
CA ILE A 253 19.26 -24.41 5.55
C ILE A 253 18.48 -25.12 6.66
N SER A 254 19.05 -26.22 7.15
CA SER A 254 18.48 -27.01 8.25
C SER A 254 19.00 -26.57 9.61
N THR A 255 20.27 -26.16 9.70
CA THR A 255 20.98 -25.84 10.95
C THR A 255 22.02 -24.76 10.70
N VAL A 256 22.34 -23.97 11.72
CA VAL A 256 23.45 -23.00 11.70
C VAL A 256 24.55 -23.50 12.64
N GLY A 257 25.81 -23.45 12.19
CA GLY A 257 26.97 -23.86 12.97
C GLY A 257 27.27 -22.90 14.13
N VAL A 258 28.04 -23.42 15.11
CA VAL A 258 28.43 -22.70 16.32
C VAL A 258 29.36 -21.52 15.96
N LEU A 259 29.32 -20.51 16.82
CA LEU A 259 30.19 -19.33 16.81
C LEU A 259 31.69 -19.71 16.71
N ASP A 260 32.38 -19.16 15.71
CA ASP A 260 33.84 -19.20 15.66
C ASP A 260 34.48 -18.14 16.58
N GLN A 261 35.81 -18.16 16.71
CA GLN A 261 36.56 -17.23 17.56
C GLN A 261 36.38 -15.74 17.17
N ASN A 262 35.86 -15.46 15.96
CA ASN A 262 35.70 -14.12 15.41
C ASN A 262 34.25 -13.59 15.51
N GLY A 263 33.34 -14.37 16.09
CA GLY A 263 31.95 -13.95 16.21
C GLY A 263 31.04 -14.40 15.06
N CYS A 264 31.52 -15.28 14.18
CA CYS A 264 30.85 -15.64 12.92
C CYS A 264 30.17 -17.02 12.99
N HIS A 265 29.16 -17.21 12.15
CA HIS A 265 28.36 -18.43 12.03
C HIS A 265 28.65 -19.17 10.72
N ALA A 266 29.00 -20.45 10.81
CA ALA A 266 29.15 -21.32 9.66
C ALA A 266 27.77 -21.78 9.15
N VAL A 267 27.49 -21.53 7.86
CA VAL A 267 26.28 -22.03 7.18
C VAL A 267 26.71 -23.06 6.15
N ARG A 268 26.26 -24.30 6.33
CA ARG A 268 26.54 -25.42 5.42
C ARG A 268 25.37 -25.62 4.46
N TYR A 269 25.65 -25.66 3.17
CA TYR A 269 24.62 -25.78 2.13
C TYR A 269 25.14 -26.52 0.89
N VAL A 270 24.21 -26.88 0.00
CA VAL A 270 24.54 -27.43 -1.32
C VAL A 270 24.43 -26.30 -2.34
N ASP A 271 25.49 -26.05 -3.09
CA ASP A 271 25.50 -25.04 -4.15
C ASP A 271 24.83 -25.54 -5.44
N ASP A 272 24.84 -24.72 -6.49
CA ASP A 272 24.28 -25.07 -7.80
C ASP A 272 25.10 -26.15 -8.54
N THR A 273 26.36 -26.35 -8.18
CA THR A 273 27.21 -27.46 -8.64
C THR A 273 26.93 -28.77 -7.89
N GLY A 274 26.08 -28.75 -6.86
CA GLY A 274 25.84 -29.90 -6.00
C GLY A 274 26.97 -30.18 -5.01
N ALA A 275 27.96 -29.30 -4.91
CA ALA A 275 29.01 -29.40 -3.91
C ALA A 275 28.49 -28.94 -2.56
N ILE A 276 28.97 -29.58 -1.49
CA ILE A 276 28.68 -29.13 -0.14
C ILE A 276 29.67 -28.02 0.21
N VAL A 277 29.14 -26.82 0.41
CA VAL A 277 29.89 -25.62 0.78
C VAL A 277 29.61 -25.29 2.24
N GLU A 278 30.65 -24.87 2.95
CA GLU A 278 30.54 -24.26 4.27
C GLU A 278 31.10 -22.84 4.19
N GLU A 279 30.30 -21.88 4.63
CA GLU A 279 30.61 -20.46 4.48
C GLU A 279 30.30 -19.72 5.79
N SER A 280 31.25 -18.91 6.26
CA SER A 280 31.08 -18.11 7.49
C SER A 280 30.38 -16.78 7.21
N PHE A 281 29.45 -16.40 8.09
CA PHE A 281 28.68 -15.15 8.06
C PHE A 281 28.80 -14.40 9.39
N ASP A 282 28.92 -13.08 9.33
CA ASP A 282 29.01 -12.23 10.53
C ASP A 282 27.68 -12.15 11.29
N MET A 283 26.56 -12.35 10.56
CA MET A 283 25.21 -12.30 11.10
C MET A 283 24.27 -13.18 10.24
N VAL A 284 23.28 -13.79 10.90
CA VAL A 284 22.24 -14.59 10.24
C VAL A 284 20.87 -14.00 10.57
N VAL A 285 20.06 -13.76 9.54
CA VAL A 285 18.70 -13.25 9.64
C VAL A 285 17.70 -14.36 9.32
N LEU A 286 16.95 -14.81 10.31
CA LEU A 286 15.88 -15.78 10.19
C LEU A 286 14.63 -15.08 9.66
N SER A 287 14.24 -15.39 8.42
CA SER A 287 13.00 -14.84 7.83
C SER A 287 11.79 -15.61 8.38
N ALA A 288 11.38 -15.25 9.60
CA ALA A 288 10.31 -15.89 10.34
C ALA A 288 8.95 -15.70 9.64
N GLY A 289 8.16 -16.77 9.64
CA GLY A 289 6.80 -16.77 9.12
C GLY A 289 5.81 -15.94 9.94
N LEU A 290 4.60 -15.78 9.41
CA LEU A 290 3.47 -15.16 10.12
C LEU A 290 2.55 -16.25 10.69
N ALA A 291 2.05 -16.03 11.90
CA ALA A 291 1.07 -16.86 12.58
C ALA A 291 -0.06 -16.00 13.18
N VAL A 292 -1.18 -16.61 13.55
CA VAL A 292 -2.26 -15.93 14.27
C VAL A 292 -1.87 -15.82 15.75
N SER A 293 -1.99 -14.62 16.31
CA SER A 293 -1.63 -14.40 17.72
C SER A 293 -2.59 -15.08 18.68
N GLY A 294 -2.09 -15.53 19.83
CA GLY A 294 -2.92 -16.17 20.86
C GLY A 294 -4.09 -15.29 21.32
N ARG A 295 -3.88 -13.97 21.43
CA ARG A 295 -4.96 -13.01 21.73
C ARG A 295 -5.97 -12.88 20.59
N GLY A 296 -5.51 -12.85 19.34
CA GLY A 296 -6.38 -12.81 18.17
C GLY A 296 -7.22 -14.07 18.03
N LEU A 297 -6.65 -15.21 18.36
CA LEU A 297 -7.34 -16.50 18.39
C LEU A 297 -8.47 -16.50 19.43
N ALA A 298 -8.15 -16.15 20.68
CA ALA A 298 -9.13 -16.10 21.76
C ALA A 298 -10.30 -15.15 21.44
N LEU A 299 -10.02 -13.99 20.83
CA LEU A 299 -11.08 -13.08 20.38
C LEU A 299 -11.94 -13.71 19.28
N THR A 300 -11.32 -14.33 18.27
CA THR A 300 -12.06 -14.92 17.15
C THR A 300 -12.97 -16.07 17.60
N GLU A 301 -12.49 -16.89 18.54
CA GLU A 301 -13.28 -17.94 19.19
C GLU A 301 -14.42 -17.36 20.02
N ALA A 302 -14.16 -16.31 20.81
CA ALA A 302 -15.20 -15.60 21.59
C ALA A 302 -16.30 -14.98 20.71
N LEU A 303 -15.99 -14.66 19.46
CA LEU A 303 -16.96 -14.15 18.48
C LEU A 303 -17.76 -15.25 17.79
N GLY A 304 -17.43 -16.52 17.99
CA GLY A 304 -18.05 -17.65 17.29
C GLY A 304 -17.73 -17.67 15.79
N VAL A 305 -16.58 -17.13 15.40
CA VAL A 305 -16.14 -17.11 14.00
C VAL A 305 -15.34 -18.38 13.69
N ARG A 306 -15.67 -19.04 12.58
CA ARG A 306 -15.01 -20.27 12.13
C ARG A 306 -13.56 -20.00 11.73
N LEU A 307 -12.68 -20.90 12.15
CA LEU A 307 -11.28 -20.91 11.80
C LEU A 307 -10.97 -22.06 10.84
N ASN A 308 -9.96 -21.88 9.99
CA ASN A 308 -9.42 -22.94 9.14
C ASN A 308 -8.43 -23.84 9.90
N SER A 309 -7.87 -24.85 9.22
CA SER A 309 -6.92 -25.81 9.81
C SER A 309 -5.63 -25.18 10.36
N TYR A 310 -5.30 -23.97 9.94
CA TYR A 310 -4.15 -23.21 10.40
C TYR A 310 -4.51 -22.12 11.43
N ARG A 311 -5.77 -22.13 11.91
CA ARG A 311 -6.30 -21.19 12.90
C ARG A 311 -6.45 -19.74 12.43
N PHE A 312 -6.43 -19.49 11.11
CA PHE A 312 -6.85 -18.21 10.53
C PHE A 312 -8.36 -18.18 10.34
N VAL A 313 -8.96 -16.99 10.26
CA VAL A 313 -10.39 -16.85 9.96
C VAL A 313 -10.72 -17.50 8.62
N ASP A 314 -11.70 -18.40 8.61
CA ASP A 314 -12.13 -19.09 7.40
C ASP A 314 -13.04 -18.21 6.55
N THR A 315 -12.67 -18.01 5.28
CA THR A 315 -13.44 -17.24 4.30
C THR A 315 -13.46 -17.96 2.94
N GLY A 316 -14.50 -17.68 2.12
CA GLY A 316 -14.68 -18.25 0.78
C GLY A 316 -13.98 -17.44 -0.31
N SER A 317 -13.81 -18.01 -1.51
CA SER A 317 -13.22 -17.25 -2.63
C SER A 317 -14.16 -16.19 -3.20
N PHE A 318 -15.48 -16.36 -3.06
CA PHE A 318 -16.47 -15.38 -3.53
C PHE A 318 -16.90 -14.36 -2.46
N SER A 319 -16.46 -14.57 -1.22
CA SER A 319 -16.75 -13.72 -0.05
C SER A 319 -15.48 -13.53 0.79
N PRO A 320 -14.42 -12.92 0.22
CA PRO A 320 -13.05 -13.01 0.75
C PRO A 320 -12.85 -12.34 2.11
N VAL A 321 -13.70 -11.37 2.47
CA VAL A 321 -13.62 -10.57 3.71
C VAL A 321 -14.82 -10.78 4.65
N GLU A 322 -15.70 -11.72 4.34
CA GLU A 322 -16.85 -12.08 5.18
C GLU A 322 -16.52 -13.30 6.05
N THR A 323 -16.94 -13.27 7.31
CA THR A 323 -16.75 -14.40 8.23
C THR A 323 -17.96 -15.33 8.19
N SER A 324 -17.88 -16.45 8.92
CA SER A 324 -19.02 -17.36 9.11
C SER A 324 -20.19 -16.75 9.90
N ARG A 325 -20.02 -15.58 10.53
CA ARG A 325 -21.06 -14.89 11.30
C ARG A 325 -21.47 -13.60 10.57
N PRO A 326 -22.71 -13.51 10.06
CA PRO A 326 -23.18 -12.31 9.35
C PRO A 326 -23.00 -11.03 10.17
N GLY A 327 -22.62 -9.93 9.51
CA GLY A 327 -22.34 -8.64 10.15
C GLY A 327 -20.97 -8.55 10.83
N ILE A 328 -20.20 -9.65 10.88
CA ILE A 328 -18.80 -9.66 11.28
C ILE A 328 -17.93 -9.93 10.05
N TYR A 329 -17.01 -9.00 9.79
CA TYR A 329 -16.09 -9.01 8.66
C TYR A 329 -14.64 -9.18 9.16
N VAL A 330 -13.72 -9.48 8.24
CA VAL A 330 -12.31 -9.69 8.56
C VAL A 330 -11.40 -9.00 7.53
N CYS A 331 -10.27 -8.44 7.99
CA CYS A 331 -9.26 -7.89 7.10
C CYS A 331 -7.83 -8.09 7.61
N GLY A 332 -6.86 -7.95 6.71
CA GLY A 332 -5.44 -8.03 7.07
C GLY A 332 -4.97 -9.45 7.41
N ALA A 333 -3.89 -9.54 8.18
CA ALA A 333 -3.14 -10.77 8.36
C ALA A 333 -3.83 -11.86 9.22
N VAL A 334 -4.93 -11.53 9.91
CA VAL A 334 -5.73 -12.51 10.67
C VAL A 334 -6.54 -13.45 9.75
N GLN A 335 -6.80 -13.03 8.51
CA GLN A 335 -7.49 -13.86 7.49
C GLN A 335 -6.52 -14.77 6.73
N ALA A 336 -5.30 -14.30 6.44
CA ALA A 336 -4.24 -15.08 5.81
C ALA A 336 -2.89 -14.34 5.88
N PRO A 337 -1.74 -15.02 5.78
CA PRO A 337 -0.45 -14.36 5.60
C PRO A 337 -0.41 -13.54 4.30
N LYS A 338 -0.22 -12.22 4.44
CA LYS A 338 -0.25 -11.28 3.30
C LYS A 338 0.52 -9.99 3.61
N ASP A 339 0.73 -9.21 2.56
CA ASP A 339 1.43 -7.93 2.64
C ASP A 339 0.51 -6.73 2.97
N ILE A 340 1.12 -5.55 3.08
CA ILE A 340 0.42 -4.29 3.41
C ILE A 340 -0.60 -3.91 2.32
N PRO A 341 -0.25 -3.86 1.02
CA PRO A 341 -1.22 -3.52 -0.03
C PRO A 341 -2.48 -4.39 0.02
N THR A 342 -2.32 -5.71 0.13
CA THR A 342 -3.46 -6.64 0.21
C THR A 342 -4.27 -6.41 1.48
N SER A 343 -3.61 -6.16 2.62
CA SER A 343 -4.30 -5.84 3.88
C SER A 343 -5.14 -4.55 3.81
N VAL A 344 -4.65 -3.53 3.10
CA VAL A 344 -5.38 -2.25 2.90
C VAL A 344 -6.56 -2.44 1.97
N ILE A 345 -6.42 -3.28 0.93
CA ILE A 345 -7.54 -3.67 0.05
C ILE A 345 -8.63 -4.35 0.89
N ASP A 346 -8.28 -5.39 1.66
CA ASP A 346 -9.26 -6.11 2.48
C ASP A 346 -9.93 -5.20 3.51
N SER A 347 -9.18 -4.27 4.09
CA SER A 347 -9.73 -3.31 5.06
C SER A 347 -10.76 -2.38 4.41
N SER A 348 -10.49 -1.94 3.18
CA SER A 348 -11.42 -1.13 2.41
C SER A 348 -12.65 -1.93 1.99
N ALA A 349 -12.47 -3.20 1.57
CA ALA A 349 -13.55 -4.09 1.22
C ALA A 349 -14.47 -4.39 2.42
N ALA A 350 -13.90 -4.75 3.58
CA ALA A 350 -14.63 -4.99 4.81
C ALA A 350 -15.41 -3.75 5.27
N ALA A 351 -14.81 -2.56 5.17
CA ALA A 351 -15.49 -1.29 5.43
C ALA A 351 -16.64 -1.03 4.44
N GLY A 352 -16.48 -1.40 3.17
CA GLY A 352 -17.53 -1.32 2.15
C GLY A 352 -18.71 -2.23 2.44
N LEU A 353 -18.46 -3.48 2.83
CA LEU A 353 -19.53 -4.42 3.19
C LEU A 353 -20.25 -4.02 4.50
N ALA A 354 -19.50 -3.53 5.49
CA ALA A 354 -20.12 -2.91 6.67
C ALA A 354 -20.95 -1.69 6.29
N GLY A 355 -20.45 -0.83 5.38
CA GLY A 355 -21.18 0.31 4.84
C GLY A 355 -22.45 -0.06 4.06
N LYS A 356 -22.43 -1.20 3.36
CA LYS A 356 -23.60 -1.80 2.71
C LYS A 356 -24.65 -2.22 3.74
N LEU A 357 -24.26 -2.97 4.77
CA LEU A 357 -25.16 -3.37 5.85
C LEU A 357 -25.78 -2.16 6.57
N LEU A 358 -24.97 -1.13 6.82
CA LEU A 358 -25.38 0.07 7.56
C LEU A 358 -25.95 1.19 6.66
N GLY A 359 -26.11 0.93 5.36
CA GLY A 359 -26.62 1.90 4.38
C GLY A 359 -27.91 2.60 4.81
N PRO A 360 -28.94 1.86 5.29
CA PRO A 360 -30.20 2.47 5.75
C PRO A 360 -30.07 3.40 6.96
N ALA A 361 -29.04 3.21 7.80
CA ALA A 361 -28.79 4.01 9.00
C ALA A 361 -27.72 5.08 8.79
N ARG A 362 -27.29 5.34 7.55
CA ARG A 362 -26.27 6.34 7.22
C ARG A 362 -26.69 7.71 7.79
N TRP A 363 -25.73 8.42 8.37
CA TRP A 363 -25.90 9.74 9.02
C TRP A 363 -26.62 9.79 10.37
N THR A 364 -27.29 8.72 10.81
CA THR A 364 -28.07 8.71 12.08
C THR A 364 -27.22 8.94 13.34
N LEU A 365 -25.95 8.50 13.35
CA LEU A 365 -25.01 8.63 14.47
C LEU A 365 -23.71 9.36 14.10
N THR A 366 -23.72 10.12 12.99
CA THR A 366 -22.52 10.83 12.54
C THR A 366 -22.18 11.98 13.48
N LYS A 367 -20.94 12.01 13.98
CA LYS A 367 -20.39 13.14 14.74
C LYS A 367 -19.51 13.99 13.83
N THR A 368 -19.84 15.26 13.67
CA THR A 368 -18.99 16.24 12.99
C THR A 368 -18.03 16.87 14.00
N ARG A 369 -16.77 17.06 13.60
CA ARG A 369 -15.83 17.84 14.42
C ARG A 369 -16.15 19.32 14.22
N PRO A 370 -16.21 20.14 15.29
CA PRO A 370 -16.36 21.57 15.14
C PRO A 370 -15.11 22.12 14.43
N VAL A 371 -15.33 22.83 13.33
CA VAL A 371 -14.29 23.59 12.64
C VAL A 371 -14.29 24.99 13.27
N PRO A 372 -13.16 25.48 13.81
CA PRO A 372 -13.08 26.85 14.31
C PRO A 372 -13.44 27.86 13.22
N MET A 373 -14.03 28.99 13.62
CA MET A 373 -14.26 30.09 12.69
C MET A 373 -12.93 30.59 12.12
N GLU A 374 -12.84 30.73 10.80
CA GLU A 374 -11.67 31.33 10.16
C GLU A 374 -11.54 32.79 10.55
N LEU A 375 -10.36 33.16 11.07
CA LEU A 375 -9.99 34.52 11.41
C LEU A 375 -9.60 35.28 10.14
N ASP A 376 -10.14 36.48 9.96
CA ASP A 376 -9.71 37.37 8.87
C ASP A 376 -8.38 38.05 9.23
N THR A 377 -7.30 37.49 8.70
CA THR A 377 -5.94 38.04 8.88
C THR A 377 -5.51 38.93 7.71
N SER A 378 -6.43 39.39 6.86
CA SER A 378 -6.08 40.14 5.64
C SER A 378 -5.45 41.51 5.92
N LYS A 379 -5.74 42.11 7.08
CA LYS A 379 -5.25 43.43 7.51
C LYS A 379 -4.10 43.36 8.53
N ASP A 380 -3.74 42.15 8.97
CA ASP A 380 -2.70 41.97 9.97
C ASP A 380 -1.29 42.07 9.35
N PRO A 381 -0.29 42.56 10.10
CA PRO A 381 1.10 42.49 9.65
C PRO A 381 1.52 41.02 9.46
N VAL A 382 2.35 40.75 8.46
CA VAL A 382 2.84 39.39 8.16
C VAL A 382 3.65 38.84 9.34
N ARG A 383 3.21 37.70 9.88
CA ARG A 383 3.81 36.98 11.01
C ARG A 383 3.97 35.51 10.65
N ILE A 384 5.19 35.13 10.28
CA ILE A 384 5.53 33.81 9.75
C ILE A 384 6.08 32.92 10.87
N GLY A 385 5.51 31.73 11.04
CA GLY A 385 6.11 30.66 11.84
C GLY A 385 6.79 29.63 10.95
N VAL A 386 8.06 29.33 11.25
CA VAL A 386 8.86 28.33 10.53
C VAL A 386 9.06 27.10 11.40
N PHE A 387 8.64 25.94 10.91
CA PHE A 387 8.82 24.65 11.58
C PHE A 387 9.77 23.77 10.78
N LEU A 388 10.93 23.44 11.35
CA LEU A 388 11.99 22.65 10.72
C LEU A 388 11.89 21.19 11.17
N CYS A 389 11.77 20.25 10.23
CA CYS A 389 11.63 18.83 10.56
C CYS A 389 12.96 18.08 10.42
N CYS A 390 13.35 17.31 11.44
CA CYS A 390 14.52 16.42 11.36
C CYS A 390 14.21 15.12 10.59
N CYS A 391 12.96 14.65 10.64
CA CYS A 391 12.52 13.38 10.06
C CYS A 391 13.40 12.19 10.51
N GLY A 392 13.77 12.17 11.79
CA GLY A 392 14.80 11.27 12.32
C GLY A 392 16.17 11.61 11.73
N THR A 393 16.85 10.63 11.15
CA THR A 393 18.13 10.81 10.46
C THR A 393 17.97 11.16 8.97
N ASN A 394 16.74 11.17 8.43
CA ASN A 394 16.51 11.40 7.00
C ASN A 394 16.87 12.81 6.55
N ILE A 395 16.63 13.82 7.40
CA ILE A 395 17.03 15.21 7.12
C ILE A 395 18.20 15.57 8.02
N ALA A 396 18.07 15.38 9.34
CA ALA A 396 19.10 15.77 10.31
C ALA A 396 20.39 14.95 10.21
N GLY A 397 20.40 13.80 9.51
CA GLY A 397 21.63 13.05 9.22
C GLY A 397 22.49 13.68 8.11
N VAL A 398 21.99 14.68 7.38
CA VAL A 398 22.69 15.33 6.26
C VAL A 398 22.66 16.86 6.40
N VAL A 399 21.50 17.44 6.69
CA VAL A 399 21.30 18.89 6.84
C VAL A 399 21.63 19.31 8.27
N ARG A 400 22.47 20.32 8.43
CA ARG A 400 22.85 20.87 9.73
C ARG A 400 21.73 21.74 10.30
N MET A 401 20.85 21.11 11.08
CA MET A 401 19.60 21.72 11.56
C MET A 401 19.81 22.98 12.40
N GLN A 402 20.87 23.04 13.20
CA GLN A 402 21.20 24.22 14.02
C GLN A 402 21.51 25.44 13.14
N GLU A 403 22.29 25.26 12.06
CA GLU A 403 22.58 26.35 11.11
C GLU A 403 21.32 26.79 10.37
N LEU A 404 20.45 25.85 10.00
CA LEU A 404 19.19 26.15 9.33
C LEU A 404 18.22 26.91 10.26
N GLU A 405 18.20 26.58 11.55
CA GLU A 405 17.40 27.28 12.56
C GLU A 405 17.83 28.74 12.71
N VAL A 406 19.14 28.99 12.86
CA VAL A 406 19.68 30.35 12.98
C VAL A 406 19.35 31.16 11.73
N PHE A 407 19.55 30.57 10.54
CA PHE A 407 19.20 31.22 9.28
C PHE A 407 17.70 31.54 9.17
N ALA A 408 16.83 30.60 9.55
CA ALA A 408 15.38 30.80 9.52
C ALA A 408 14.96 32.02 10.34
N ARG A 409 15.59 32.24 11.51
CA ARG A 409 15.30 33.38 12.39
C ARG A 409 15.70 34.73 11.78
N SER A 410 16.67 34.76 10.85
CA SER A 410 17.09 36.00 10.18
C SER A 410 16.20 36.42 9.01
N LEU A 411 15.24 35.60 8.59
CA LEU A 411 14.41 35.88 7.42
C LEU A 411 13.32 36.93 7.73
N PRO A 412 13.00 37.84 6.78
CA PRO A 412 11.97 38.86 6.98
C PRO A 412 10.60 38.26 7.31
N GLY A 413 9.90 38.85 8.29
CA GLY A 413 8.56 38.43 8.69
C GLY A 413 8.50 37.15 9.54
N VAL A 414 9.64 36.45 9.75
CA VAL A 414 9.70 35.28 10.63
C VAL A 414 9.73 35.71 12.09
N VAL A 415 8.71 35.31 12.85
CA VAL A 415 8.56 35.66 14.28
C VAL A 415 8.70 34.45 15.20
N HIS A 416 8.58 33.23 14.66
CA HIS A 416 8.77 31.98 15.40
C HIS A 416 9.56 30.97 14.56
N VAL A 417 10.51 30.28 15.19
CA VAL A 417 11.21 29.15 14.58
C VAL A 417 11.30 28.02 15.58
N GLU A 418 10.96 26.81 15.15
CA GLU A 418 10.99 25.62 15.98
C GLU A 418 11.50 24.40 15.22
N VAL A 419 12.41 23.65 15.83
CA VAL A 419 12.95 22.40 15.30
C VAL A 419 12.21 21.22 15.94
N ASN A 420 11.60 20.40 15.09
CA ASN A 420 10.80 19.25 15.48
C ASN A 420 11.42 17.96 14.95
N LEU A 421 11.42 16.91 15.78
CA LEU A 421 11.90 15.60 15.33
C LEU A 421 11.03 15.05 14.19
N PHE A 422 9.70 15.12 14.34
CA PHE A 422 8.72 14.73 13.34
C PHE A 422 7.55 15.72 13.31
N SER A 423 7.61 16.69 12.40
CA SER A 423 6.56 17.72 12.28
C SER A 423 5.17 17.14 11.95
N CYS A 424 5.09 15.98 11.30
CA CYS A 424 3.82 15.33 10.96
C CYS A 424 3.18 14.51 12.10
N SER A 425 3.83 14.40 13.26
CA SER A 425 3.25 13.67 14.39
C SER A 425 2.06 14.42 15.00
N GLN A 426 1.04 13.71 15.49
CA GLN A 426 -0.19 14.33 16.00
C GLN A 426 0.08 15.38 17.10
N ASP A 427 0.93 15.06 18.08
CA ASP A 427 1.25 15.99 19.16
C ASP A 427 2.01 17.22 18.64
N THR A 428 2.87 17.07 17.64
CA THR A 428 3.50 18.22 17.01
C THR A 428 2.49 19.07 16.24
N GLN A 429 1.49 18.46 15.57
CA GLN A 429 0.39 19.21 14.93
C GLN A 429 -0.41 20.01 15.97
N GLU A 430 -0.76 19.40 17.11
CA GLU A 430 -1.45 20.08 18.22
C GLU A 430 -0.61 21.23 18.79
N LYS A 431 0.71 21.02 18.95
CA LYS A 431 1.65 22.06 19.38
C LYS A 431 1.75 23.20 18.36
N ILE A 432 1.84 22.90 17.06
CA ILE A 432 1.83 23.90 15.99
C ILE A 432 0.54 24.72 16.06
N THR A 433 -0.63 24.08 16.23
CA THR A 433 -1.92 24.78 16.42
C THR A 433 -1.89 25.72 17.62
N ALA A 434 -1.33 25.30 18.77
CA ALA A 434 -1.20 26.14 19.96
C ALA A 434 -0.28 27.34 19.70
N VAL A 435 0.91 27.10 19.14
CA VAL A 435 1.90 28.14 18.81
C VAL A 435 1.32 29.16 17.82
N ILE A 436 0.57 28.73 16.80
CA ILE A 436 -0.09 29.63 15.86
C ILE A 436 -0.98 30.64 16.60
N ARG A 437 -1.78 30.15 17.57
CA ARG A 437 -2.67 31.00 18.36
C ARG A 437 -1.91 31.88 19.35
N GLU A 438 -0.98 31.31 20.11
CA GLU A 438 -0.22 32.01 21.15
C GLU A 438 0.67 33.11 20.58
N GLN A 439 1.30 32.87 19.44
CA GLN A 439 2.21 33.82 18.79
C GLN A 439 1.51 34.71 17.76
N GLY A 440 0.20 34.54 17.55
CA GLY A 440 -0.57 35.25 16.52
C GLY A 440 0.06 35.11 15.14
N LEU A 441 0.49 33.90 14.77
CA LEU A 441 1.05 33.63 13.45
C LEU A 441 -0.07 33.72 12.42
N ASN A 442 0.15 34.32 11.26
CA ASN A 442 -0.82 34.34 10.17
C ASN A 442 -0.29 33.70 8.87
N ARG A 443 0.96 33.23 8.88
CA ARG A 443 1.57 32.46 7.79
C ARG A 443 2.42 31.34 8.39
N VAL A 444 2.46 30.18 7.76
CA VAL A 444 3.22 29.03 8.26
C VAL A 444 4.08 28.42 7.16
N VAL A 445 5.36 28.18 7.46
CA VAL A 445 6.26 27.41 6.61
C VAL A 445 6.70 26.15 7.33
N VAL A 446 6.61 25.00 6.66
CA VAL A 446 7.20 23.75 7.16
C VAL A 446 8.32 23.30 6.24
N ALA A 447 9.55 23.24 6.74
CA ALA A 447 10.69 22.70 6.02
C ALA A 447 10.86 21.21 6.34
N ALA A 448 10.40 20.34 5.44
CA ALA A 448 10.33 18.90 5.70
C ALA A 448 10.37 18.06 4.41
N CYS A 449 9.35 17.21 4.23
CA CYS A 449 9.20 16.29 3.10
C CYS A 449 8.43 16.93 1.93
N THR A 450 7.96 16.10 1.00
CA THR A 450 7.23 16.58 -0.19
C THR A 450 5.79 17.04 0.15
N PRO A 451 5.33 18.19 -0.40
CA PRO A 451 3.95 18.64 -0.25
C PRO A 451 2.93 17.62 -0.76
N LYS A 452 3.29 16.81 -1.77
CA LYS A 452 2.45 15.72 -2.31
C LYS A 452 1.96 14.72 -1.25
N THR A 453 2.63 14.63 -0.10
CA THR A 453 2.29 13.68 0.96
C THR A 453 1.65 14.32 2.18
N HIS A 454 2.14 15.47 2.65
CA HIS A 454 1.79 16.01 3.96
C HIS A 454 1.26 17.46 3.93
N GLU A 455 1.16 18.12 2.77
CA GLU A 455 0.60 19.48 2.70
C GLU A 455 -0.81 19.53 3.28
N ALA A 456 -1.70 18.62 2.86
CA ALA A 456 -3.07 18.55 3.37
C ALA A 456 -3.14 18.37 4.89
N LEU A 457 -2.18 17.67 5.50
CA LEU A 457 -2.09 17.50 6.95
C LEU A 457 -1.80 18.84 7.64
N PHE A 458 -0.82 19.60 7.16
CA PHE A 458 -0.48 20.91 7.76
C PHE A 458 -1.56 21.95 7.48
N GLN A 459 -2.20 21.90 6.31
CA GLN A 459 -3.38 22.68 5.98
C GLN A 459 -4.52 22.42 6.98
N GLU A 460 -4.79 21.17 7.36
CA GLU A 460 -5.76 20.84 8.41
C GLU A 460 -5.38 21.45 9.77
N THR A 461 -4.08 21.56 10.06
CA THR A 461 -3.57 22.17 11.29
C THR A 461 -3.74 23.69 11.33
N LEU A 462 -3.64 24.37 10.18
CA LEU A 462 -4.01 25.78 10.08
C LEU A 462 -5.51 25.97 10.28
N ILE A 463 -6.35 25.14 9.66
CA ILE A 463 -7.82 25.16 9.87
C ILE A 463 -8.14 24.98 11.36
N LYS A 464 -7.49 24.02 12.03
CA LYS A 464 -7.63 23.83 13.49
C LYS A 464 -7.17 25.04 14.28
N ALA A 465 -6.19 25.80 13.80
CA ALA A 465 -5.76 27.03 14.45
C ALA A 465 -6.72 28.21 14.22
N GLY A 466 -7.65 28.09 13.26
CA GLY A 466 -8.57 29.16 12.86
C GLY A 466 -8.01 30.04 11.73
N ILE A 467 -7.02 29.56 10.98
CA ILE A 467 -6.35 30.33 9.92
C ILE A 467 -6.57 29.64 8.58
N ASN A 468 -6.74 30.45 7.53
CA ASN A 468 -6.96 29.95 6.18
C ASN A 468 -5.82 29.01 5.74
N LYS A 469 -6.20 27.84 5.22
CA LYS A 469 -5.25 26.78 4.84
C LYS A 469 -4.25 27.17 3.74
N TYR A 470 -4.57 28.17 2.91
CA TYR A 470 -3.71 28.63 1.82
C TYR A 470 -2.60 29.58 2.30
N LEU A 471 -2.58 29.92 3.58
CA LEU A 471 -1.54 30.71 4.23
C LEU A 471 -0.35 29.84 4.68
N PHE A 472 -0.07 28.80 3.90
CA PHE A 472 0.89 27.74 4.19
C PHE A 472 1.79 27.51 2.99
N GLU A 473 3.08 27.27 3.24
CA GLU A 473 4.04 26.83 2.23
C GLU A 473 4.95 25.72 2.79
N MET A 474 5.36 24.77 1.92
CA MET A 474 6.22 23.67 2.32
C MET A 474 7.58 23.73 1.60
N ALA A 475 8.67 23.88 2.36
CA ALA A 475 10.03 23.78 1.83
C ALA A 475 10.49 22.30 1.83
N ASN A 476 10.62 21.70 0.66
CA ASN A 476 10.96 20.28 0.52
C ASN A 476 12.48 20.04 0.65
N ILE A 477 12.97 20.04 1.89
CA ILE A 477 14.39 19.84 2.22
C ILE A 477 14.77 18.35 2.38
N ARG A 478 13.84 17.42 2.18
CA ARG A 478 14.13 15.97 2.21
C ARG A 478 14.29 15.37 0.82
N ASN A 479 13.19 15.29 0.08
CA ASN A 479 13.14 14.59 -1.20
C ASN A 479 13.96 15.30 -2.28
N GLN A 480 14.03 16.64 -2.22
CA GLN A 480 14.78 17.46 -3.17
C GLN A 480 16.15 17.92 -2.64
N CYS A 481 16.53 17.51 -1.41
CA CYS A 481 17.79 17.93 -0.81
C CYS A 481 18.47 16.79 -0.04
N SER A 482 18.13 16.55 1.24
CA SER A 482 18.89 15.62 2.09
C SER A 482 19.06 14.21 1.51
N TRP A 483 18.04 13.64 0.86
CA TRP A 483 18.12 12.29 0.32
C TRP A 483 19.01 12.15 -0.91
N VAL A 484 19.13 13.22 -1.71
CA VAL A 484 19.88 13.21 -2.98
C VAL A 484 21.29 13.78 -2.83
N HIS A 485 21.60 14.41 -1.68
CA HIS A 485 22.88 15.08 -1.40
C HIS A 485 23.58 14.54 -0.14
N ARG A 486 23.44 13.24 0.13
CA ARG A 486 23.93 12.61 1.38
C ARG A 486 25.44 12.79 1.61
N GLU A 487 26.21 12.80 0.52
CA GLU A 487 27.67 12.93 0.54
C GLU A 487 28.14 14.38 0.57
N MET A 488 27.23 15.36 0.47
CA MET A 488 27.52 16.79 0.39
C MET A 488 26.75 17.58 1.46
N PRO A 489 26.94 17.32 2.76
CA PRO A 489 26.13 17.89 3.84
C PRO A 489 26.20 19.42 3.93
N GLU A 490 27.33 20.03 3.56
CA GLU A 490 27.45 21.50 3.48
C GLU A 490 26.59 22.09 2.36
N ALA A 491 26.73 21.58 1.14
CA ALA A 491 25.92 22.01 -0.01
C ALA A 491 24.42 21.73 0.23
N ALA A 492 24.08 20.59 0.84
CA ALA A 492 22.72 20.26 1.24
C ALA A 492 22.16 21.25 2.27
N THR A 493 22.99 21.71 3.22
CA THR A 493 22.58 22.70 4.22
C THR A 493 22.33 24.06 3.55
N ASN A 494 23.23 24.51 2.66
CA ASN A 494 23.05 25.78 1.94
C ASN A 494 21.83 25.74 1.01
N LYS A 495 21.65 24.66 0.24
CA LYS A 495 20.44 24.45 -0.57
C LYS A 495 19.17 24.46 0.29
N SER A 496 19.22 23.92 1.51
CA SER A 496 18.07 23.95 2.44
C SER A 496 17.75 25.36 2.94
N LYS A 497 18.78 26.20 3.17
CA LYS A 497 18.60 27.63 3.46
C LYS A 497 17.90 28.34 2.29
N ASP A 498 18.33 28.08 1.05
CA ASP A 498 17.71 28.67 -0.14
C ASP A 498 16.25 28.26 -0.32
N LEU A 499 15.96 26.95 -0.25
CA LEU A 499 14.59 26.43 -0.35
C LEU A 499 13.67 27.03 0.73
N LEU A 500 14.17 27.20 1.96
CA LEU A 500 13.43 27.82 3.04
C LEU A 500 13.16 29.30 2.77
N ARG A 501 14.19 30.05 2.33
CA ARG A 501 14.08 31.47 1.98
C ARG A 501 13.08 31.70 0.86
N MET A 502 13.07 30.86 -0.17
CA MET A 502 12.07 30.89 -1.25
C MET A 502 10.65 30.66 -0.71
N ALA A 503 10.46 29.67 0.16
CA ALA A 503 9.15 29.38 0.75
C ALA A 503 8.63 30.53 1.63
N VAL A 504 9.51 31.13 2.44
CA VAL A 504 9.18 32.31 3.26
C VAL A 504 8.79 33.50 2.38
N ALA A 505 9.51 33.76 1.30
CA ALA A 505 9.20 34.83 0.36
C ALA A 505 7.82 34.66 -0.30
N LYS A 506 7.49 33.44 -0.74
CA LYS A 506 6.16 33.13 -1.31
C LYS A 506 5.03 33.25 -0.29
N VAL A 507 5.20 32.68 0.91
CA VAL A 507 4.11 32.66 1.91
C VAL A 507 3.81 34.07 2.43
N ALA A 508 4.81 34.96 2.47
CA ALA A 508 4.64 36.36 2.86
C ALA A 508 3.64 37.10 1.95
N LEU A 509 3.57 36.71 0.67
CA LEU A 509 2.67 37.26 -0.34
C LEU A 509 1.39 36.43 -0.52
N SER A 510 1.19 35.37 0.26
CA SER A 510 0.00 34.51 0.17
C SER A 510 -1.21 35.20 0.80
N VAL A 511 -2.39 34.96 0.21
CA VAL A 511 -3.67 35.52 0.66
C VAL A 511 -4.67 34.39 0.93
N PRO A 512 -5.65 34.59 1.83
CA PRO A 512 -6.70 33.61 2.07
C PRO A 512 -7.46 33.28 0.79
N LEU A 513 -7.65 31.99 0.48
CA LEU A 513 -8.49 31.55 -0.64
C LEU A 513 -9.71 30.78 -0.13
N ARG A 514 -10.78 30.77 -0.93
CA ARG A 514 -12.00 30.01 -0.64
C ARG A 514 -12.09 28.82 -1.56
N ASP A 515 -12.46 27.67 -1.00
CA ASP A 515 -12.75 26.48 -1.78
C ASP A 515 -14.15 26.61 -2.40
N PRO A 516 -14.29 26.47 -3.73
CA PRO A 516 -15.60 26.26 -4.33
C PRO A 516 -16.20 24.95 -3.83
N GLU A 517 -17.50 24.96 -3.53
CA GLU A 517 -18.28 23.75 -3.31
C GLU A 517 -18.92 23.28 -4.61
N LEU A 518 -18.92 21.96 -4.81
CA LEU A 518 -19.50 21.29 -5.97
C LEU A 518 -20.46 20.22 -5.51
N GLU A 519 -21.61 20.14 -6.15
CA GLU A 519 -22.52 19.02 -5.95
C GLU A 519 -21.90 17.74 -6.52
N VAL A 520 -22.17 16.62 -5.87
CA VAL A 520 -21.65 15.31 -6.28
C VAL A 520 -22.76 14.54 -6.98
N GLY A 521 -22.58 14.27 -8.27
CA GLY A 521 -23.37 13.32 -9.04
C GLY A 521 -23.32 11.94 -8.38
N LYS A 522 -24.49 11.33 -8.18
CA LYS A 522 -24.63 10.08 -7.41
C LYS A 522 -24.47 8.82 -8.26
N ALA A 523 -24.54 8.95 -9.58
CA ALA A 523 -24.34 7.85 -10.50
C ALA A 523 -22.86 7.46 -10.60
N VAL A 524 -22.60 6.21 -10.97
CA VAL A 524 -21.25 5.64 -11.12
C VAL A 524 -21.10 5.02 -12.49
N LEU A 525 -19.95 5.23 -13.13
CA LEU A 525 -19.59 4.54 -14.35
C LEU A 525 -18.56 3.43 -14.07
N VAL A 526 -18.89 2.19 -14.40
CA VAL A 526 -17.99 1.04 -14.35
C VAL A 526 -17.62 0.64 -15.77
N VAL A 527 -16.33 0.64 -16.10
CA VAL A 527 -15.82 0.27 -17.42
C VAL A 527 -15.27 -1.16 -17.38
N GLY A 528 -16.03 -2.11 -17.91
CA GLY A 528 -15.74 -3.55 -17.96
C GLY A 528 -16.73 -4.38 -17.15
N GLY A 529 -17.41 -5.32 -17.81
CA GLY A 529 -18.44 -6.22 -17.25
C GLY A 529 -17.91 -7.58 -16.80
N GLY A 530 -16.63 -7.70 -16.46
CA GLY A 530 -16.07 -8.90 -15.82
C GLY A 530 -16.48 -9.03 -14.35
N VAL A 531 -16.08 -10.11 -13.67
CA VAL A 531 -16.37 -10.35 -12.23
C VAL A 531 -16.06 -9.12 -11.36
N ALA A 532 -14.90 -8.49 -11.55
CA ALA A 532 -14.51 -7.32 -10.76
C ALA A 532 -15.43 -6.10 -10.99
N GLY A 533 -15.83 -5.83 -12.24
CA GLY A 533 -16.71 -4.70 -12.55
C GLY A 533 -18.14 -4.95 -12.04
N MET A 534 -18.65 -6.16 -12.25
CA MET A 534 -19.97 -6.57 -11.74
C MET A 534 -20.04 -6.52 -10.20
N GLU A 535 -19.00 -6.99 -9.50
CA GLU A 535 -18.95 -6.91 -8.03
C GLU A 535 -18.84 -5.48 -7.51
N ALA A 536 -18.09 -4.61 -8.20
CA ALA A 536 -18.03 -3.20 -7.87
C ALA A 536 -19.41 -2.55 -8.05
N GLY A 537 -20.07 -2.79 -9.18
CA GLY A 537 -21.41 -2.30 -9.47
C GLY A 537 -22.44 -2.78 -8.44
N ARG A 538 -22.49 -4.08 -8.15
CA ARG A 538 -23.36 -4.67 -7.13
C ARG A 538 -23.11 -4.12 -5.72
N SER A 539 -21.85 -3.84 -5.38
CA SER A 539 -21.49 -3.25 -4.08
C SER A 539 -21.97 -1.80 -3.95
N LEU A 540 -22.02 -1.06 -5.06
CA LEU A 540 -22.48 0.33 -5.11
C LEU A 540 -24.01 0.44 -5.18
N SER A 541 -24.66 -0.38 -6.02
CA SER A 541 -26.12 -0.43 -6.15
C SER A 541 -26.78 -0.84 -4.84
N ALA A 542 -26.23 -1.84 -4.14
CA ALA A 542 -26.70 -2.25 -2.82
C ALA A 542 -26.53 -1.16 -1.73
N GLN A 543 -25.79 -0.09 -2.01
CA GLN A 543 -25.66 1.09 -1.15
C GLN A 543 -26.53 2.27 -1.58
N GLY A 544 -27.35 2.09 -2.63
CA GLY A 544 -28.32 3.05 -3.16
C GLY A 544 -27.80 3.94 -4.28
N PHE A 545 -26.64 3.65 -4.88
CA PHE A 545 -26.06 4.47 -5.95
C PHE A 545 -26.39 3.90 -7.33
N PRO A 546 -26.91 4.71 -8.29
CA PRO A 546 -27.09 4.28 -9.67
C PRO A 546 -25.76 3.90 -10.32
N VAL A 547 -25.73 2.83 -11.10
CA VAL A 547 -24.52 2.31 -11.74
C VAL A 547 -24.76 2.10 -13.23
N HIS A 548 -23.83 2.56 -14.05
CA HIS A 548 -23.72 2.22 -15.46
C HIS A 548 -22.54 1.27 -15.66
N ILE A 549 -22.78 0.08 -16.18
CA ILE A 549 -21.71 -0.86 -16.56
C ILE A 549 -21.56 -0.81 -18.08
N VAL A 550 -20.39 -0.44 -18.56
CA VAL A 550 -20.04 -0.45 -20.00
C VAL A 550 -19.22 -1.71 -20.29
N GLU A 551 -19.74 -2.59 -21.13
CA GLU A 551 -19.10 -3.84 -21.55
C GLU A 551 -18.90 -3.83 -23.07
N ARG A 552 -17.65 -4.06 -23.49
CA ARG A 552 -17.26 -4.01 -24.91
C ARG A 552 -17.80 -5.19 -25.70
N THR A 553 -18.03 -6.33 -25.07
CA THR A 553 -18.53 -7.54 -25.74
C THR A 553 -20.04 -7.69 -25.57
N SER A 554 -20.61 -8.70 -26.24
CA SER A 554 -22.03 -9.05 -26.13
C SER A 554 -22.38 -9.86 -24.88
N HIS A 555 -21.41 -10.18 -24.01
CA HIS A 555 -21.63 -10.99 -22.81
C HIS A 555 -20.85 -10.47 -21.60
N LEU A 556 -21.49 -10.47 -20.43
CA LEU A 556 -20.82 -10.19 -19.15
C LEU A 556 -19.96 -11.39 -18.72
N GLY A 557 -19.02 -11.18 -17.79
CA GLY A 557 -18.28 -12.23 -17.10
C GLY A 557 -16.79 -12.29 -17.41
N GLY A 558 -16.37 -11.80 -18.59
CA GLY A 558 -14.97 -11.76 -18.99
C GLY A 558 -14.28 -13.13 -18.88
N ASN A 559 -13.07 -13.17 -18.29
CA ASN A 559 -12.27 -14.40 -18.20
C ASN A 559 -12.90 -15.51 -17.34
N ALA A 560 -13.92 -15.24 -16.55
CA ALA A 560 -14.52 -16.24 -15.65
C ALA A 560 -15.23 -17.37 -16.42
N TRP A 561 -15.68 -17.14 -17.65
CA TRP A 561 -16.24 -18.18 -18.53
C TRP A 561 -15.27 -19.31 -18.88
N PHE A 562 -13.97 -19.07 -18.71
CA PHE A 562 -12.91 -20.04 -18.99
C PHE A 562 -12.38 -20.70 -17.72
N ILE A 563 -13.06 -20.61 -16.57
CA ILE A 563 -12.56 -21.13 -15.30
C ILE A 563 -13.66 -21.95 -14.63
N GLN A 564 -13.41 -23.25 -14.39
CA GLN A 564 -14.42 -24.13 -13.81
C GLN A 564 -14.50 -23.99 -12.27
N ARG A 565 -13.35 -24.01 -11.59
CA ARG A 565 -13.29 -24.02 -10.11
C ARG A 565 -12.30 -23.02 -9.55
N THR A 566 -12.52 -22.54 -8.33
CA THR A 566 -11.56 -21.74 -7.55
C THR A 566 -10.41 -22.62 -7.06
N TRP A 567 -9.38 -22.04 -6.44
CA TRP A 567 -8.29 -22.83 -5.84
C TRP A 567 -8.75 -23.61 -4.59
N ARG A 568 -9.87 -23.23 -3.98
CA ARG A 568 -10.53 -23.97 -2.90
C ARG A 568 -11.52 -25.02 -3.40
N GLY A 569 -11.73 -25.11 -4.72
CA GLY A 569 -12.61 -26.08 -5.36
C GLY A 569 -14.07 -25.62 -5.52
N GLU A 570 -14.39 -24.37 -5.18
CA GLU A 570 -15.74 -23.80 -5.37
C GLU A 570 -16.06 -23.63 -6.87
N ASP A 571 -17.35 -23.72 -7.24
CA ASP A 571 -17.82 -23.65 -8.62
C ASP A 571 -17.88 -22.20 -9.12
N VAL A 572 -17.06 -21.88 -10.12
CA VAL A 572 -16.97 -20.53 -10.71
C VAL A 572 -18.09 -20.27 -11.72
N GLN A 573 -18.56 -21.29 -12.43
CA GLN A 573 -19.62 -21.11 -13.43
C GLN A 573 -20.96 -20.82 -12.75
N ALA A 574 -21.26 -21.56 -11.66
CA ALA A 574 -22.46 -21.32 -10.86
C ALA A 574 -22.46 -19.92 -10.23
N TYR A 575 -21.33 -19.50 -9.64
CA TYR A 575 -21.19 -18.16 -9.09
C TYR A 575 -21.31 -17.06 -10.16
N LEU A 576 -20.67 -17.26 -11.32
CA LEU A 576 -20.70 -16.30 -12.41
C LEU A 576 -22.13 -16.08 -12.90
N GLN A 577 -22.89 -17.16 -13.12
CA GLN A 577 -24.28 -17.07 -13.54
C GLN A 577 -25.12 -16.31 -12.51
N GLY A 578 -24.98 -16.64 -11.22
CA GLY A 578 -25.68 -15.93 -10.15
C GLY A 578 -25.32 -14.44 -10.05
N LEU A 579 -24.06 -14.08 -10.32
CA LEU A 579 -23.62 -12.69 -10.37
C LEU A 579 -24.22 -11.93 -11.57
N ILE A 580 -24.25 -12.56 -12.75
CA ILE A 580 -24.86 -11.98 -13.96
C ILE A 580 -26.36 -11.75 -13.73
N ASP A 581 -27.06 -12.73 -13.17
CA ASP A 581 -28.49 -12.64 -12.88
C ASP A 581 -28.77 -11.54 -11.87
N ALA A 582 -27.98 -11.47 -10.79
CA ALA A 582 -28.09 -10.41 -9.78
C ALA A 582 -27.92 -9.01 -10.41
N VAL A 583 -26.89 -8.82 -11.26
CA VAL A 583 -26.62 -7.53 -11.90
C VAL A 583 -27.70 -7.15 -12.92
N ARG A 584 -28.22 -8.11 -13.70
CA ARG A 584 -29.29 -7.85 -14.67
C ARG A 584 -30.64 -7.54 -14.01
N SER A 585 -30.90 -8.12 -12.84
CA SER A 585 -32.16 -7.93 -12.11
C SER A 585 -32.19 -6.67 -11.25
N ASP A 586 -31.05 -6.00 -11.04
CA ASP A 586 -30.93 -4.83 -10.18
C ASP A 586 -31.40 -3.55 -10.91
N PRO A 587 -32.48 -2.88 -10.44
CA PRO A 587 -33.03 -1.70 -11.12
C PRO A 587 -32.11 -0.47 -11.07
N LEU A 588 -31.10 -0.47 -10.21
CA LEU A 588 -30.10 0.61 -10.14
C LEU A 588 -28.92 0.38 -11.08
N ILE A 589 -28.83 -0.76 -11.75
CA ILE A 589 -27.73 -1.06 -12.68
C ILE A 589 -28.23 -1.02 -14.12
N LEU A 590 -27.73 -0.06 -14.89
CA LEU A 590 -27.90 -0.01 -16.34
C LEU A 590 -26.67 -0.60 -17.04
N ILE A 591 -26.90 -1.52 -17.97
CA ILE A 591 -25.82 -2.24 -18.66
C ILE A 591 -25.79 -1.81 -20.12
N HIS A 592 -24.66 -1.25 -20.54
CA HIS A 592 -24.36 -0.87 -21.92
C HIS A 592 -23.48 -1.96 -22.54
N MET A 593 -24.11 -2.90 -23.25
CA MET A 593 -23.43 -4.00 -23.94
C MET A 593 -22.88 -3.56 -25.29
N GLU A 594 -21.87 -4.26 -25.79
CA GLU A 594 -21.24 -3.95 -27.09
C GLU A 594 -20.88 -2.46 -27.23
N SER A 595 -20.47 -1.86 -26.12
CA SER A 595 -20.32 -0.43 -25.97
C SER A 595 -18.97 -0.07 -25.38
N GLU A 596 -18.49 1.14 -25.69
CA GLU A 596 -17.20 1.60 -25.23
C GLU A 596 -17.18 3.12 -24.98
N VAL A 597 -16.39 3.56 -23.98
CA VAL A 597 -16.28 4.97 -23.63
C VAL A 597 -15.35 5.67 -24.61
N VAL A 598 -15.87 6.58 -25.44
CA VAL A 598 -15.12 7.26 -26.51
C VAL A 598 -14.64 8.65 -26.11
N GLU A 599 -15.32 9.29 -25.16
CA GLU A 599 -14.98 10.61 -24.63
C GLU A 599 -15.26 10.66 -23.12
N ALA A 600 -14.44 11.41 -22.38
CA ALA A 600 -14.69 11.72 -20.98
C ALA A 600 -14.25 13.14 -20.66
N GLU A 601 -15.17 13.93 -20.11
CA GLU A 601 -14.94 15.29 -19.66
C GLU A 601 -15.41 15.46 -18.21
N GLY A 602 -15.11 16.62 -17.63
CA GLY A 602 -15.47 16.94 -16.26
C GLY A 602 -14.41 16.55 -15.23
N PHE A 603 -14.85 16.34 -13.99
CA PHE A 603 -13.97 16.16 -12.83
C PHE A 603 -14.66 15.40 -11.71
N VAL A 604 -13.94 15.09 -10.62
CA VAL A 604 -14.47 14.39 -9.45
C VAL A 604 -15.84 14.93 -9.02
N GLY A 605 -16.84 14.04 -8.96
CA GLY A 605 -18.22 14.38 -8.63
C GLY A 605 -19.08 14.85 -9.82
N ASN A 606 -18.50 15.26 -10.95
CA ASN A 606 -19.21 15.79 -12.11
C ASN A 606 -18.48 15.40 -13.41
N PHE A 607 -18.46 14.11 -13.72
CA PHE A 607 -17.96 13.60 -14.98
C PHE A 607 -19.11 13.42 -15.98
N ARG A 608 -18.78 13.60 -17.26
CA ARG A 608 -19.65 13.26 -18.38
C ARG A 608 -18.87 12.37 -19.31
N SER A 609 -19.40 11.21 -19.65
CA SER A 609 -18.71 10.21 -20.46
C SER A 609 -19.60 9.76 -21.60
N THR A 610 -19.11 9.93 -22.82
CA THR A 610 -19.81 9.50 -24.03
C THR A 610 -19.52 8.02 -24.26
N VAL A 611 -20.58 7.21 -24.18
CA VAL A 611 -20.57 5.78 -24.44
C VAL A 611 -21.10 5.56 -25.85
N ARG A 612 -20.31 4.93 -26.71
CA ARG A 612 -20.71 4.59 -28.07
C ARG A 612 -21.04 3.10 -28.16
N GLY A 613 -22.22 2.79 -28.66
CA GLY A 613 -22.66 1.44 -28.97
C GLY A 613 -22.13 0.93 -30.31
N CYS A 614 -22.30 -0.37 -30.57
CA CYS A 614 -21.84 -1.02 -31.80
C CYS A 614 -22.55 -0.51 -33.07
N GLN A 615 -23.74 0.10 -32.94
CA GLN A 615 -24.49 0.69 -34.04
C GLN A 615 -24.11 2.15 -34.32
N GLY A 616 -23.14 2.70 -33.57
CA GLY A 616 -22.69 4.09 -33.67
C GLY A 616 -23.58 5.09 -32.91
N ASP A 617 -24.59 4.60 -32.20
CA ASP A 617 -25.36 5.38 -31.24
C ASP A 617 -24.47 5.84 -30.08
N GLU A 618 -24.66 7.08 -29.64
CA GLU A 618 -23.91 7.66 -28.53
C GLU A 618 -24.84 8.09 -27.41
N VAL A 619 -24.50 7.68 -26.19
CA VAL A 619 -25.20 8.03 -24.97
C VAL A 619 -24.22 8.73 -24.03
N VAL A 620 -24.59 9.93 -23.59
CA VAL A 620 -23.82 10.65 -22.56
C VAL A 620 -24.27 10.18 -21.19
N VAL A 621 -23.34 9.62 -20.42
CA VAL A 621 -23.54 9.21 -19.03
C VAL A 621 -22.94 10.26 -18.11
N GLU A 622 -23.77 10.89 -17.30
CA GLU A 622 -23.33 11.80 -16.24
C GLU A 622 -23.14 11.01 -14.94
N HIS A 623 -21.96 11.13 -14.32
CA HIS A 623 -21.63 10.34 -13.14
C HIS A 623 -20.65 11.08 -12.22
N GLY A 624 -20.63 10.71 -10.95
CA GLY A 624 -19.72 11.32 -9.98
C GLY A 624 -18.33 10.69 -9.96
N VAL A 625 -18.24 9.40 -10.30
CA VAL A 625 -17.01 8.61 -10.21
C VAL A 625 -16.95 7.52 -11.28
N THR A 626 -15.73 7.17 -11.69
CA THR A 626 -15.45 6.07 -12.62
C THR A 626 -14.68 4.94 -11.94
N ILE A 627 -15.05 3.69 -12.20
CA ILE A 627 -14.29 2.50 -11.83
C ILE A 627 -13.82 1.79 -13.11
N VAL A 628 -12.50 1.68 -13.28
CA VAL A 628 -11.86 0.97 -14.39
C VAL A 628 -11.67 -0.49 -14.02
N ALA A 629 -12.39 -1.37 -14.71
CA ALA A 629 -12.41 -2.82 -14.52
C ALA A 629 -12.22 -3.59 -15.84
N SER A 630 -11.45 -3.01 -16.78
CA SER A 630 -11.28 -3.50 -18.16
C SER A 630 -10.59 -4.87 -18.30
N GLY A 631 -10.16 -5.48 -17.19
CA GLY A 631 -9.51 -6.79 -17.16
C GLY A 631 -8.12 -6.81 -17.80
N ALA A 632 -7.67 -8.02 -18.13
CA ALA A 632 -6.44 -8.30 -18.86
C ALA A 632 -6.59 -9.66 -19.57
N SER A 633 -5.71 -9.95 -20.52
CA SER A 633 -5.83 -11.12 -21.39
C SER A 633 -4.71 -12.12 -21.17
N GLU A 634 -4.94 -13.37 -21.54
CA GLU A 634 -3.88 -14.37 -21.62
C GLU A 634 -3.04 -14.15 -22.89
N LEU A 635 -1.71 -14.12 -22.74
CA LEU A 635 -0.79 -14.04 -23.87
C LEU A 635 -0.99 -15.26 -24.77
N LYS A 636 -1.18 -15.01 -26.06
CA LYS A 636 -1.09 -16.00 -27.13
C LYS A 636 0.36 -15.99 -27.67
N PRO A 637 1.20 -16.96 -27.31
CA PRO A 637 2.62 -16.93 -27.64
C PRO A 637 2.84 -17.35 -29.09
N ASP A 638 3.86 -16.83 -29.74
CA ASP A 638 4.36 -17.26 -31.05
C ASP A 638 5.47 -18.34 -30.94
N LEU A 639 5.81 -18.72 -29.71
CA LEU A 639 6.86 -19.66 -29.35
C LEU A 639 6.32 -21.05 -28.97
N MET A 640 7.22 -22.02 -28.84
CA MET A 640 6.94 -23.35 -28.27
C MET A 640 5.85 -24.14 -29.01
N GLY A 641 5.78 -24.01 -30.34
CA GLY A 641 4.87 -24.79 -31.19
C GLY A 641 3.39 -24.37 -31.11
N TYR A 642 3.06 -23.30 -30.38
CA TYR A 642 1.69 -22.78 -30.32
C TYR A 642 1.20 -22.33 -31.69
N GLY A 643 -0.05 -22.66 -32.03
CA GLY A 643 -0.64 -22.42 -33.35
C GLY A 643 -0.19 -23.38 -34.46
N ARG A 644 0.85 -24.19 -34.24
CA ARG A 644 1.35 -25.19 -35.22
C ARG A 644 0.77 -26.59 -35.00
N SER A 645 0.29 -26.89 -33.79
CA SER A 645 -0.35 -28.17 -33.47
C SER A 645 -1.50 -27.97 -32.48
N PRO A 646 -2.65 -28.66 -32.67
CA PRO A 646 -3.78 -28.61 -31.74
C PRO A 646 -3.46 -29.26 -30.38
N ARG A 647 -2.31 -29.95 -30.26
CA ARG A 647 -1.83 -30.56 -29.01
C ARG A 647 -1.12 -29.55 -28.10
N VAL A 648 -0.86 -28.33 -28.57
CA VAL A 648 -0.24 -27.25 -27.79
C VAL A 648 -1.31 -26.24 -27.39
N LEU A 649 -1.61 -26.16 -26.10
CA LEU A 649 -2.68 -25.33 -25.56
C LEU A 649 -2.12 -24.28 -24.59
N THR A 650 -2.77 -23.13 -24.55
CA THR A 650 -2.65 -22.20 -23.41
C THR A 650 -3.43 -22.71 -22.21
N ARG A 651 -3.17 -22.10 -21.05
CA ARG A 651 -3.84 -22.47 -19.79
C ARG A 651 -5.35 -22.22 -19.83
N LEU A 652 -5.86 -21.14 -20.43
CA LEU A 652 -7.31 -20.94 -20.54
C LEU A 652 -7.97 -21.91 -21.53
N GLU A 653 -7.30 -22.26 -22.62
CA GLU A 653 -7.81 -23.27 -23.57
C GLU A 653 -7.92 -24.65 -22.91
N LEU A 654 -6.93 -25.02 -22.08
CA LEU A 654 -7.05 -26.24 -21.29
C LEU A 654 -8.25 -26.19 -20.34
N GLN A 655 -8.48 -25.05 -19.68
CA GLN A 655 -9.64 -24.91 -18.80
C GLN A 655 -10.96 -25.04 -19.56
N ARG A 656 -11.02 -24.48 -20.76
CA ARG A 656 -12.18 -24.65 -21.63
C ARG A 656 -12.40 -26.11 -22.00
N LYS A 657 -11.34 -26.88 -22.30
CA LYS A 657 -11.46 -28.33 -22.53
C LYS A 657 -11.98 -29.13 -21.33
N PHE A 658 -11.66 -28.75 -20.09
CA PHE A 658 -12.26 -29.40 -18.92
C PHE A 658 -13.78 -29.21 -18.84
N ILE A 659 -14.31 -28.15 -19.44
CA ILE A 659 -15.74 -27.83 -19.47
C ILE A 659 -16.40 -28.51 -20.67
N ASP A 660 -15.84 -28.33 -21.85
CA ASP A 660 -16.48 -28.73 -23.11
C ASP A 660 -16.30 -30.22 -23.43
N VAL A 661 -15.10 -30.78 -23.19
CA VAL A 661 -14.70 -32.13 -23.65
C VAL A 661 -13.78 -32.85 -22.65
N PRO A 662 -14.22 -33.06 -21.38
CA PRO A 662 -13.40 -33.71 -20.35
C PRO A 662 -12.97 -35.14 -20.71
N GLU A 663 -13.73 -35.85 -21.53
CA GLU A 663 -13.45 -37.21 -22.01
C GLU A 663 -12.23 -37.29 -22.92
N GLU A 664 -11.91 -36.25 -23.70
CA GLU A 664 -10.66 -36.19 -24.48
C GLU A 664 -9.45 -36.17 -23.56
N LEU A 665 -9.52 -35.39 -22.47
CA LEU A 665 -8.43 -35.24 -21.51
C LEU A 665 -8.21 -36.54 -20.71
N ALA A 666 -9.28 -37.30 -20.44
CA ALA A 666 -9.19 -38.58 -19.72
C ALA A 666 -8.43 -39.66 -20.50
N ARG A 667 -8.37 -39.57 -21.84
CA ARG A 667 -7.66 -40.54 -22.69
C ARG A 667 -6.15 -40.31 -22.75
N LEU A 668 -5.68 -39.14 -22.31
CA LEU A 668 -4.26 -38.76 -22.39
C LEU A 668 -3.41 -39.63 -21.45
N ARG A 669 -2.26 -40.10 -21.93
CA ARG A 669 -1.27 -40.85 -21.13
C ARG A 669 -0.10 -40.00 -20.65
N SER A 670 0.20 -38.89 -21.32
CA SER A 670 1.36 -38.05 -21.00
C SER A 670 1.11 -36.57 -21.31
N VAL A 671 1.32 -35.70 -20.33
CA VAL A 671 1.12 -34.25 -20.44
C VAL A 671 2.32 -33.50 -19.84
N VAL A 672 2.77 -32.46 -20.54
CA VAL A 672 3.79 -31.53 -20.04
C VAL A 672 3.17 -30.14 -19.88
N LEU A 673 3.34 -29.51 -18.71
CA LEU A 673 2.93 -28.14 -18.44
C LEU A 673 4.16 -27.26 -18.20
N VAL A 674 4.33 -26.19 -18.97
CA VAL A 674 5.49 -25.29 -18.88
C VAL A 674 5.11 -24.00 -18.18
N GLN A 675 5.82 -23.69 -17.08
CA GLN A 675 5.61 -22.47 -16.31
C GLN A 675 6.25 -21.23 -16.94
N CYS A 676 5.69 -20.07 -16.60
CA CYS A 676 6.27 -18.76 -16.87
C CYS A 676 6.50 -18.46 -18.37
N VAL A 677 5.66 -19.00 -19.25
CA VAL A 677 5.78 -18.73 -20.70
C VAL A 677 5.43 -17.25 -20.96
N GLY A 678 6.41 -16.46 -21.38
CA GLY A 678 6.25 -15.02 -21.55
C GLY A 678 6.19 -14.19 -20.26
N SER A 679 6.50 -14.76 -19.09
CA SER A 679 6.58 -14.02 -17.81
C SER A 679 7.96 -14.17 -17.18
N ARG A 680 8.37 -13.21 -16.36
CA ARG A 680 9.71 -13.18 -15.73
C ARG A 680 10.82 -13.34 -16.77
N ILE A 681 10.71 -12.59 -17.86
CA ILE A 681 11.72 -12.48 -18.92
C ILE A 681 12.02 -10.98 -19.15
N PRO A 682 13.12 -10.60 -19.80
CA PRO A 682 13.52 -9.19 -19.94
C PRO A 682 12.39 -8.27 -20.47
N GLU A 683 11.58 -8.75 -21.41
CA GLU A 683 10.49 -7.97 -22.03
C GLU A 683 9.25 -7.85 -21.13
N ARG A 684 9.08 -8.77 -20.16
CA ARG A 684 8.00 -8.74 -19.15
C ARG A 684 8.56 -9.20 -17.80
N PRO A 685 9.28 -8.32 -17.08
CA PRO A 685 9.98 -8.66 -15.85
C PRO A 685 9.03 -8.69 -14.64
N TYR A 686 7.86 -9.29 -14.80
CA TYR A 686 6.84 -9.49 -13.77
C TYR A 686 6.36 -10.94 -13.70
N CYS A 687 5.76 -11.29 -12.56
CA CYS A 687 5.08 -12.55 -12.33
C CYS A 687 3.60 -12.41 -12.63
N SER A 688 3.05 -13.34 -13.41
CA SER A 688 1.60 -13.37 -13.71
C SER A 688 0.74 -13.91 -12.56
N LYS A 689 1.32 -14.22 -11.39
CA LYS A 689 0.72 -14.60 -10.09
C LYS A 689 -0.17 -15.86 -10.06
N LEU A 690 -0.89 -16.17 -11.13
CA LEU A 690 -1.95 -17.17 -11.25
C LEU A 690 -1.44 -18.53 -11.75
N CYS A 691 -0.41 -18.49 -12.61
CA CYS A 691 -0.04 -19.58 -13.50
C CYS A 691 0.33 -20.85 -12.73
N CYS A 692 1.11 -20.72 -11.64
CA CYS A 692 1.54 -21.85 -10.83
C CYS A 692 0.36 -22.56 -10.16
N THR A 693 -0.50 -21.82 -9.46
CA THR A 693 -1.65 -22.39 -8.75
C THR A 693 -2.65 -23.00 -9.72
N GLN A 694 -2.89 -22.35 -10.85
CA GLN A 694 -3.78 -22.92 -11.87
C GLN A 694 -3.20 -24.18 -12.51
N THR A 695 -1.90 -24.24 -12.75
CA THR A 695 -1.24 -25.46 -13.26
C THR A 695 -1.39 -26.61 -12.26
N ILE A 696 -1.16 -26.36 -10.97
CA ILE A 696 -1.32 -27.37 -9.92
C ILE A 696 -2.74 -27.93 -9.94
N LYS A 697 -3.75 -27.05 -10.01
CA LYS A 697 -5.16 -27.47 -10.10
C LYS A 697 -5.47 -28.28 -11.35
N SER A 698 -5.03 -27.82 -12.52
CA SER A 698 -5.22 -28.54 -13.79
C SER A 698 -4.57 -29.92 -13.74
N ALA A 699 -3.35 -30.03 -13.21
CA ALA A 699 -2.63 -31.28 -13.08
C ALA A 699 -3.34 -32.24 -12.10
N MET A 700 -3.85 -31.73 -10.97
CA MET A 700 -4.67 -32.53 -10.05
C MET A 700 -5.94 -33.03 -10.74
N LYS A 701 -6.63 -32.16 -11.50
CA LYS A 701 -7.84 -32.55 -12.21
C LYS A 701 -7.57 -33.61 -13.28
N MET A 702 -6.46 -33.50 -14.01
CA MET A 702 -6.00 -34.53 -14.95
C MET A 702 -5.73 -35.86 -14.25
N ARG A 703 -5.07 -35.84 -13.07
CA ARG A 703 -4.84 -37.05 -12.27
C ARG A 703 -6.14 -37.69 -11.78
N GLU A 704 -7.15 -36.88 -11.43
CA GLU A 704 -8.49 -37.38 -11.09
C GLU A 704 -9.19 -38.05 -12.29
N LEU A 705 -9.04 -37.47 -13.49
CA LEU A 705 -9.64 -38.02 -14.71
C LEU A 705 -8.94 -39.30 -15.19
N ASN A 706 -7.61 -39.35 -15.06
CA ASN A 706 -6.80 -40.53 -15.38
C ASN A 706 -5.70 -40.73 -14.33
N PRO A 707 -5.90 -41.67 -13.37
CA PRO A 707 -4.93 -41.98 -12.32
C PRO A 707 -3.56 -42.45 -12.84
N ASP A 708 -3.48 -42.97 -14.07
CA ASP A 708 -2.23 -43.50 -14.66
C ASP A 708 -1.49 -42.47 -15.54
N MET A 709 -2.04 -41.26 -15.71
CA MET A 709 -1.45 -40.22 -16.56
C MET A 709 -0.06 -39.79 -16.08
N ASN A 710 0.91 -39.70 -16.98
CA ASN A 710 2.22 -39.11 -16.66
C ASN A 710 2.15 -37.59 -16.80
N ILE A 711 2.16 -36.87 -15.68
CA ILE A 711 2.04 -35.41 -15.66
C ILE A 711 3.35 -34.79 -15.21
N PHE A 712 3.92 -33.93 -16.06
CA PHE A 712 5.18 -33.24 -15.83
C PHE A 712 4.95 -31.72 -15.81
N VAL A 713 5.50 -31.03 -14.81
CA VAL A 713 5.46 -29.57 -14.71
C VAL A 713 6.90 -29.05 -14.78
N LEU A 714 7.23 -28.36 -15.86
CA LEU A 714 8.54 -27.72 -16.05
C LEU A 714 8.51 -26.31 -15.46
N TYR A 715 9.38 -26.04 -14.48
CA TYR A 715 9.34 -24.78 -13.72
C TYR A 715 10.72 -24.21 -13.37
N ARG A 716 10.72 -22.94 -12.94
CA ARG A 716 11.90 -22.25 -12.35
C ARG A 716 11.78 -22.16 -10.83
N ASP A 717 10.69 -21.54 -10.39
CA ASP A 717 10.22 -21.46 -9.00
C ASP A 717 8.71 -21.67 -8.96
N MET A 718 8.23 -22.47 -8.02
CA MET A 718 6.79 -22.62 -7.80
C MET A 718 6.31 -21.56 -6.80
N ARG A 719 5.30 -20.78 -7.19
CA ARG A 719 4.77 -19.65 -6.40
C ARG A 719 3.33 -19.80 -5.84
N PRO A 720 2.88 -20.97 -5.38
CA PRO A 720 1.63 -21.04 -4.61
C PRO A 720 1.83 -20.35 -3.25
N TYR A 721 1.12 -19.27 -2.95
CA TYR A 721 1.32 -18.48 -1.72
C TYR A 721 0.22 -18.75 -0.68
N ALA A 722 0.40 -18.31 0.56
CA ALA A 722 -0.50 -18.61 1.67
C ALA A 722 -0.83 -20.12 1.73
N PHE A 723 -2.11 -20.45 1.82
CA PHE A 723 -2.63 -21.81 1.92
C PHE A 723 -2.58 -22.59 0.60
N GLN A 724 -2.24 -21.95 -0.52
CA GLN A 724 -2.10 -22.65 -1.81
C GLN A 724 -0.90 -23.61 -1.80
N GLU A 725 0.02 -23.49 -0.85
CA GLU A 725 1.12 -24.46 -0.63
C GLU A 725 0.59 -25.88 -0.40
N ASP A 726 -0.55 -26.03 0.26
CA ASP A 726 -1.16 -27.34 0.52
C ASP A 726 -1.55 -28.03 -0.79
N LEU A 727 -2.03 -27.28 -1.78
CA LEU A 727 -2.33 -27.82 -3.11
C LEU A 727 -1.06 -28.33 -3.78
N TYR A 728 0.05 -27.62 -3.62
CA TYR A 728 1.32 -28.03 -4.18
C TYR A 728 1.86 -29.30 -3.52
N GLN A 729 1.76 -29.40 -2.19
CA GLN A 729 2.12 -30.63 -1.47
C GLN A 729 1.24 -31.80 -1.89
N LYS A 730 -0.08 -31.61 -1.94
CA LYS A 730 -1.04 -32.63 -2.42
C LYS A 730 -0.71 -33.11 -3.83
N ALA A 731 -0.39 -32.19 -4.75
CA ALA A 731 -0.03 -32.55 -6.12
C ALA A 731 1.25 -33.39 -6.20
N ARG A 732 2.26 -33.08 -5.40
CA ARG A 732 3.49 -33.87 -5.32
C ARG A 732 3.22 -35.28 -4.78
N THR A 733 2.41 -35.39 -3.73
CA THR A 733 2.01 -36.69 -3.15
C THR A 733 1.19 -37.53 -4.15
N ALA A 734 0.39 -36.88 -5.00
CA ALA A 734 -0.37 -37.52 -6.07
C ALA A 734 0.48 -37.93 -7.29
N GLY A 735 1.82 -37.92 -7.19
CA GLY A 735 2.72 -38.39 -8.23
C GLY A 735 2.87 -37.45 -9.44
N ILE A 736 2.44 -36.18 -9.34
CA ILE A 736 2.72 -35.17 -10.36
C ILE A 736 4.20 -34.76 -10.24
N ARG A 737 4.94 -34.81 -11.36
CA ARG A 737 6.39 -34.61 -11.38
C ARG A 737 6.71 -33.14 -11.67
N PHE A 738 7.28 -32.45 -10.69
CA PHE A 738 7.75 -31.07 -10.84
C PHE A 738 9.24 -31.09 -11.16
N ILE A 739 9.61 -30.64 -12.35
CA ILE A 739 10.98 -30.67 -12.85
C ILE A 739 11.50 -29.25 -13.00
N ARG A 740 12.58 -28.93 -12.29
CA ARG A 740 13.23 -27.63 -12.39
C ARG A 740 14.17 -27.64 -13.59
N TYR A 741 13.85 -26.85 -14.61
CA TYR A 741 14.70 -26.71 -15.80
C TYR A 741 15.62 -25.48 -15.70
N CYS A 742 16.75 -25.56 -16.39
CA CYS A 742 17.74 -24.48 -16.44
C CYS A 742 17.37 -23.49 -17.53
N TYR A 743 16.78 -22.38 -17.09
CA TYR A 743 16.24 -21.33 -17.96
C TYR A 743 17.29 -20.70 -18.89
N ASP A 744 18.49 -20.51 -18.38
CA ASP A 744 19.67 -20.02 -19.10
C ASP A 744 20.07 -20.93 -20.28
N LYS A 745 19.77 -22.23 -20.19
CA LYS A 745 20.04 -23.22 -21.25
C LYS A 745 18.88 -23.39 -22.23
N GLY A 746 17.76 -22.71 -22.01
CA GLY A 746 16.57 -22.76 -22.85
C GLY A 746 15.77 -24.07 -22.76
N LEU A 747 14.67 -24.10 -23.53
CA LEU A 747 13.76 -25.23 -23.72
C LEU A 747 13.37 -25.29 -25.19
N THR A 748 13.42 -26.47 -25.79
CA THR A 748 13.02 -26.71 -27.19
C THR A 748 11.69 -27.45 -27.25
N VAL A 749 10.85 -27.09 -28.22
CA VAL A 749 9.61 -27.81 -28.54
C VAL A 749 9.62 -28.10 -30.03
N GLU A 750 9.71 -29.37 -30.35
CA GLU A 750 9.62 -29.87 -31.72
C GLU A 750 8.22 -30.43 -31.97
N VAL A 751 7.67 -30.08 -33.12
CA VAL A 751 6.35 -30.48 -33.59
C VAL A 751 6.54 -31.11 -34.96
N ASP A 752 6.35 -32.42 -35.06
CA ASP A 752 6.50 -33.18 -36.30
C ASP A 752 5.30 -34.12 -36.52
N ASN A 753 5.39 -34.96 -37.57
CA ASN A 753 4.35 -35.93 -37.90
C ASN A 753 4.26 -37.08 -36.86
N GLU A 754 5.29 -37.30 -36.04
CA GLU A 754 5.36 -38.36 -35.03
C GLU A 754 4.81 -37.89 -33.66
N GLY A 755 4.81 -36.60 -33.37
CA GLY A 755 4.16 -36.03 -32.18
C GLY A 755 4.78 -34.73 -31.68
N LEU A 756 4.82 -34.60 -30.35
CA LEU A 756 5.48 -33.48 -29.66
C LEU A 756 6.71 -34.02 -28.94
N GLU A 757 7.83 -33.31 -29.04
CA GLU A 757 9.02 -33.54 -28.20
C GLU A 757 9.43 -32.25 -27.49
N VAL A 758 9.59 -32.32 -26.17
CA VAL A 758 9.97 -31.20 -25.32
C VAL A 758 11.35 -31.47 -24.74
N GLY A 759 12.37 -30.77 -25.24
CA GLY A 759 13.77 -30.86 -24.78
C GLY A 759 14.12 -29.78 -23.77
N PHE A 760 14.82 -30.13 -22.70
CA PHE A 760 15.28 -29.17 -21.68
C PHE A 760 16.50 -29.69 -20.91
N SER A 761 17.18 -28.81 -20.18
CA SER A 761 18.22 -29.22 -19.21
C SER A 761 17.66 -29.22 -17.80
N ASP A 762 17.76 -30.33 -17.09
CA ASP A 762 17.35 -30.44 -15.68
C ASP A 762 18.45 -29.87 -14.77
N CYS A 763 18.09 -28.95 -13.86
CA CYS A 763 19.06 -28.32 -12.97
C CYS A 763 19.50 -29.19 -11.79
N VAL A 764 18.70 -30.18 -11.41
CA VAL A 764 19.01 -31.10 -10.31
C VAL A 764 19.85 -32.26 -10.82
N LEU A 765 19.41 -32.90 -11.91
CA LEU A 765 20.11 -34.01 -12.56
C LEU A 765 21.29 -33.57 -13.42
N ARG A 766 21.38 -32.28 -13.76
CA ARG A 766 22.47 -31.66 -14.54
C ARG A 766 22.70 -32.34 -15.90
N ARG A 767 21.62 -32.76 -16.55
CA ARG A 767 21.65 -33.42 -17.86
C ARG A 767 20.55 -32.91 -18.78
N LYS A 768 20.75 -33.07 -20.08
CA LYS A 768 19.70 -32.87 -21.07
C LYS A 768 18.67 -33.98 -20.94
N MET A 769 17.40 -33.61 -21.03
CA MET A 769 16.24 -34.46 -20.92
C MET A 769 15.33 -34.15 -22.10
N SER A 770 14.60 -35.15 -22.59
CA SER A 770 13.45 -34.93 -23.47
C SER A 770 12.25 -35.74 -23.00
N ILE A 771 11.06 -35.19 -23.23
CA ILE A 771 9.78 -35.84 -22.93
C ILE A 771 8.93 -35.75 -24.21
N ARG A 772 8.27 -36.86 -24.56
CA ARG A 772 7.30 -36.91 -25.66
C ARG A 772 5.87 -36.92 -25.09
N PRO A 773 5.24 -35.75 -24.90
CA PRO A 773 3.87 -35.69 -24.41
C PRO A 773 2.84 -35.86 -25.53
N GLU A 774 1.64 -36.28 -25.16
CA GLU A 774 0.47 -36.22 -26.04
C GLU A 774 -0.15 -34.81 -26.04
N MET A 775 0.12 -34.02 -25.00
CA MET A 775 -0.32 -32.62 -24.89
C MET A 775 0.71 -31.75 -24.18
N LEU A 776 0.94 -30.56 -24.72
CA LEU A 776 1.77 -29.52 -24.11
C LEU A 776 0.89 -28.34 -23.70
N VAL A 777 1.02 -27.91 -22.44
CA VAL A 777 0.25 -26.80 -21.88
C VAL A 777 1.19 -25.67 -21.51
N LEU A 778 0.96 -24.50 -22.09
CA LEU A 778 1.74 -23.29 -21.85
C LEU A 778 1.04 -22.44 -20.79
N ALA A 779 1.66 -22.31 -19.61
CA ALA A 779 1.18 -21.41 -18.57
C ALA A 779 1.65 -19.99 -18.88
N THR A 780 0.95 -19.34 -19.80
CA THR A 780 1.32 -18.08 -20.43
C THR A 780 1.08 -16.88 -19.52
N ALA A 781 1.75 -15.77 -19.86
CA ALA A 781 1.65 -14.52 -19.17
C ALA A 781 0.24 -13.93 -19.25
N ILE A 782 -0.13 -13.15 -18.23
CA ILE A 782 -1.24 -12.21 -18.33
C ILE A 782 -0.69 -10.89 -18.85
N VAL A 783 -1.34 -10.34 -19.87
CA VAL A 783 -0.94 -9.11 -20.54
C VAL A 783 -2.10 -8.11 -20.54
N ALA A 784 -1.78 -6.84 -20.32
CA ALA A 784 -2.71 -5.74 -20.47
C ALA A 784 -2.51 -5.04 -21.82
N GLU A 785 -3.55 -4.32 -22.27
CA GLU A 785 -3.49 -3.48 -23.45
C GLU A 785 -2.57 -2.28 -23.19
N LYS A 786 -1.51 -2.13 -23.97
CA LYS A 786 -0.64 -0.95 -23.93
C LYS A 786 -1.33 0.24 -24.61
N ASP A 787 -1.03 1.45 -24.13
CA ASP A 787 -1.61 2.70 -24.65
C ASP A 787 -3.15 2.72 -24.64
N ASN A 788 -3.73 2.09 -23.61
CA ASN A 788 -5.17 1.92 -23.48
C ASN A 788 -5.87 3.28 -23.55
N ARG A 789 -6.90 3.41 -24.38
CA ARG A 789 -7.60 4.68 -24.63
C ARG A 789 -8.06 5.38 -23.34
N LEU A 790 -8.45 4.62 -22.31
CA LEU A 790 -8.92 5.16 -21.03
C LEU A 790 -7.86 6.04 -20.33
N THR A 791 -6.56 5.80 -20.58
CA THR A 791 -5.48 6.65 -20.06
C THR A 791 -5.61 8.10 -20.49
N ARG A 792 -5.88 8.33 -21.77
CA ARG A 792 -6.07 9.66 -22.36
C ARG A 792 -7.39 10.28 -21.92
N LEU A 793 -8.46 9.48 -21.90
CA LEU A 793 -9.81 9.96 -21.54
C LEU A 793 -9.88 10.43 -20.08
N TYR A 794 -9.39 9.62 -19.15
CA TYR A 794 -9.48 9.91 -17.70
C TYR A 794 -8.19 10.50 -17.12
N LYS A 795 -7.19 10.78 -17.97
CA LYS A 795 -5.88 11.32 -17.54
C LYS A 795 -5.21 10.45 -16.47
N ILE A 796 -5.33 9.13 -16.61
CA ILE A 796 -4.76 8.11 -15.71
C ILE A 796 -3.55 7.43 -16.36
N SER A 797 -2.66 6.86 -15.54
CA SER A 797 -1.40 6.27 -16.02
C SER A 797 -1.44 4.74 -16.05
N GLN A 798 -0.66 4.18 -16.98
CA GLN A 798 -0.24 2.78 -16.98
C GLN A 798 1.22 2.67 -16.51
N ASP A 799 1.60 1.52 -15.97
CA ASP A 799 3.00 1.16 -15.80
C ASP A 799 3.62 0.69 -17.13
N GLU A 800 4.93 0.42 -17.10
CA GLU A 800 5.70 -0.02 -18.29
C GLU A 800 5.19 -1.32 -18.92
N ASP A 801 4.44 -2.11 -18.14
CA ASP A 801 3.89 -3.41 -18.53
C ASP A 801 2.46 -3.30 -19.10
N GLY A 802 1.89 -2.09 -19.12
CA GLY A 802 0.54 -1.79 -19.62
C GLY A 802 -0.56 -1.96 -18.57
N PHE A 803 -0.25 -2.32 -17.32
CA PHE A 803 -1.28 -2.36 -16.27
C PHE A 803 -1.52 -0.96 -15.71
N PHE A 804 -2.74 -0.67 -15.26
CA PHE A 804 -3.05 0.64 -14.68
C PHE A 804 -2.28 0.88 -13.39
N ALA A 805 -1.66 2.05 -13.25
CA ALA A 805 -0.88 2.43 -12.08
C ALA A 805 -1.76 3.10 -11.02
N GLU A 806 -1.77 2.54 -9.83
CA GLU A 806 -2.43 3.09 -8.66
C GLU A 806 -1.75 4.37 -8.15
N ALA A 807 -2.49 5.19 -7.39
CA ALA A 807 -1.99 6.43 -6.79
C ALA A 807 -0.82 6.18 -5.83
N HIS A 808 -0.92 5.12 -5.03
CA HIS A 808 0.16 4.71 -4.13
C HIS A 808 0.03 3.22 -3.75
N VAL A 809 1.07 2.44 -4.06
CA VAL A 809 1.18 0.98 -3.85
C VAL A 809 0.63 0.46 -2.50
N LYS A 810 0.87 1.17 -1.38
CA LYS A 810 0.43 0.78 -0.03
C LYS A 810 -0.84 1.49 0.45
N LEU A 811 -0.88 2.83 0.38
CA LEU A 811 -1.92 3.64 1.02
C LEU A 811 -3.19 3.79 0.19
N ARG A 812 -3.08 3.75 -1.14
CA ARG A 812 -4.19 3.97 -2.07
C ARG A 812 -4.09 2.97 -3.25
N PRO A 813 -4.20 1.64 -2.98
CA PRO A 813 -3.94 0.59 -3.97
C PRO A 813 -5.06 0.41 -5.01
N VAL A 814 -6.19 1.13 -4.87
CA VAL A 814 -7.34 1.07 -5.79
C VAL A 814 -7.73 2.43 -6.36
N ASP A 815 -7.08 3.51 -5.91
CA ASP A 815 -7.32 4.85 -6.40
C ASP A 815 -6.35 5.17 -7.54
N PHE A 816 -6.75 6.02 -8.49
CA PHE A 816 -5.80 6.72 -9.35
C PHE A 816 -5.33 8.04 -8.73
N ALA A 817 -4.26 8.61 -9.29
CA ALA A 817 -3.85 9.97 -8.96
C ALA A 817 -4.94 11.00 -9.30
N THR A 818 -5.68 10.75 -10.38
CA THR A 818 -6.91 11.48 -10.72
C THR A 818 -8.01 11.14 -9.71
N GLU A 819 -8.50 12.14 -9.00
CA GLU A 819 -9.58 11.96 -8.02
C GLU A 819 -10.89 11.54 -8.69
N GLY A 820 -11.69 10.72 -7.99
CA GLY A 820 -12.95 10.19 -8.51
C GLY A 820 -12.79 9.05 -9.52
N VAL A 821 -11.56 8.62 -9.83
CA VAL A 821 -11.29 7.48 -10.72
C VAL A 821 -10.60 6.37 -9.91
N PHE A 822 -11.10 5.13 -10.03
CA PHE A 822 -10.62 3.96 -9.29
C PHE A 822 -10.32 2.80 -10.24
N VAL A 823 -9.58 1.80 -9.77
CA VAL A 823 -9.24 0.59 -10.53
C VAL A 823 -9.49 -0.68 -9.72
N CYS A 824 -9.98 -1.73 -10.36
CA CYS A 824 -10.10 -3.06 -9.75
C CYS A 824 -9.84 -4.20 -10.74
N GLY A 825 -9.64 -5.41 -10.19
CA GLY A 825 -9.46 -6.63 -10.97
C GLY A 825 -8.15 -6.67 -11.74
N MET A 826 -8.12 -7.44 -12.83
CA MET A 826 -6.90 -7.70 -13.59
C MET A 826 -6.37 -6.48 -14.36
N ALA A 827 -7.19 -5.43 -14.54
CA ALA A 827 -6.76 -4.15 -15.11
C ALA A 827 -5.62 -3.49 -14.31
N HIS A 828 -5.64 -3.69 -12.98
CA HIS A 828 -4.59 -3.20 -12.08
C HIS A 828 -3.32 -4.08 -12.09
N GLY A 829 -3.44 -5.36 -12.42
CA GLY A 829 -2.35 -6.33 -12.38
C GLY A 829 -2.85 -7.77 -12.23
N PRO A 830 -2.05 -8.80 -12.59
CA PRO A 830 -2.47 -10.19 -12.53
C PRO A 830 -2.84 -10.63 -11.10
N LYS A 831 -4.05 -11.14 -10.89
CA LYS A 831 -4.56 -11.57 -9.58
C LYS A 831 -5.75 -12.54 -9.68
N PRO A 832 -5.91 -13.47 -8.74
CA PRO A 832 -7.00 -14.45 -8.76
C PRO A 832 -8.36 -13.81 -8.48
N ILE A 833 -9.42 -14.63 -8.58
CA ILE A 833 -10.81 -14.16 -8.48
C ILE A 833 -11.15 -13.59 -7.10
N ASP A 834 -10.70 -14.24 -6.02
CA ASP A 834 -10.88 -13.79 -4.64
C ASP A 834 -10.25 -12.43 -4.38
N GLU A 835 -9.02 -12.22 -4.83
CA GLU A 835 -8.37 -10.91 -4.75
C GLU A 835 -9.03 -9.86 -5.67
N SER A 836 -9.57 -10.28 -6.82
CA SER A 836 -10.29 -9.37 -7.73
C SER A 836 -11.61 -8.88 -7.11
N ILE A 837 -12.34 -9.76 -6.43
CA ILE A 837 -13.58 -9.44 -5.71
C ILE A 837 -13.29 -8.50 -4.53
N ALA A 838 -12.27 -8.82 -3.72
CA ALA A 838 -11.85 -7.93 -2.63
C ALA A 838 -11.45 -6.54 -3.16
N GLN A 839 -10.69 -6.47 -4.26
CA GLN A 839 -10.31 -5.19 -4.87
C GLN A 839 -11.51 -4.42 -5.45
N ALA A 840 -12.50 -5.11 -6.00
CA ALA A 840 -13.73 -4.49 -6.49
C ALA A 840 -14.56 -3.87 -5.35
N GLN A 841 -14.74 -4.61 -4.26
CA GLN A 841 -15.41 -4.14 -3.05
C GLN A 841 -14.65 -2.96 -2.42
N ALA A 842 -13.31 -3.01 -2.42
CA ALA A 842 -12.48 -1.90 -1.98
C ALA A 842 -12.66 -0.65 -2.85
N ALA A 843 -12.63 -0.78 -4.19
CA ALA A 843 -12.85 0.33 -5.11
C ALA A 843 -14.25 0.96 -4.91
N ALA A 844 -15.30 0.13 -4.76
CA ALA A 844 -16.64 0.59 -4.41
C ALA A 844 -16.65 1.34 -3.07
N ALA A 845 -16.02 0.81 -2.02
CA ALA A 845 -15.94 1.47 -0.72
C ALA A 845 -15.25 2.83 -0.79
N ARG A 846 -14.16 2.94 -1.56
CA ARG A 846 -13.44 4.20 -1.80
C ARG A 846 -14.30 5.19 -2.58
N ALA A 847 -15.01 4.75 -3.61
CA ALA A 847 -15.96 5.57 -4.37
C ALA A 847 -17.08 6.14 -3.48
N VAL A 848 -17.64 5.33 -2.57
CA VAL A 848 -18.68 5.77 -1.63
C VAL A 848 -18.22 6.90 -0.73
N THR A 849 -16.93 7.01 -0.41
CA THR A 849 -16.43 8.14 0.41
C THR A 849 -16.64 9.51 -0.26
N LEU A 850 -16.77 9.53 -1.59
CA LEU A 850 -17.15 10.70 -2.38
C LEU A 850 -18.67 10.76 -2.57
N LEU A 851 -19.29 9.69 -3.07
CA LEU A 851 -20.71 9.65 -3.44
C LEU A 851 -21.66 9.88 -2.26
N ALA A 852 -21.26 9.45 -1.05
CA ALA A 852 -22.07 9.65 0.14
C ALA A 852 -22.22 11.13 0.53
N ARG A 853 -21.32 12.01 0.06
CA ARG A 853 -21.40 13.46 0.32
C ARG A 853 -22.24 14.13 -0.75
N ASP A 854 -23.06 15.10 -0.36
CA ASP A 854 -23.84 15.89 -1.33
C ASP A 854 -22.98 16.95 -2.00
N ARG A 855 -21.98 17.46 -1.27
CA ARG A 855 -21.04 18.45 -1.78
C ARG A 855 -19.60 18.09 -1.44
N ILE A 856 -18.69 18.48 -2.31
CA ILE A 856 -17.25 18.44 -2.09
C ILE A 856 -16.63 19.81 -2.31
N SER A 857 -15.61 20.12 -1.54
CA SER A 857 -14.80 21.32 -1.70
C SER A 857 -13.64 21.00 -2.66
N VAL A 858 -13.49 21.79 -3.73
CA VAL A 858 -12.29 21.73 -4.58
C VAL A 858 -11.27 22.80 -4.18
N PRO A 859 -9.97 22.61 -4.50
CA PRO A 859 -8.97 23.61 -4.16
C PRO A 859 -9.29 24.99 -4.76
N GLY A 860 -9.29 26.03 -3.92
CA GLY A 860 -9.47 27.44 -4.28
C GLY A 860 -8.29 28.08 -5.02
N ALA A 861 -7.20 27.35 -5.28
CA ALA A 861 -6.08 27.79 -6.10
C ALA A 861 -6.43 27.76 -7.61
N VAL A 862 -7.40 28.58 -8.00
CA VAL A 862 -7.92 28.66 -9.37
C VAL A 862 -7.39 29.89 -10.09
N ALA A 863 -7.47 29.87 -11.43
CA ALA A 863 -7.21 31.06 -12.22
C ALA A 863 -8.40 32.04 -12.11
N ILE A 864 -8.10 33.34 -12.11
CA ILE A 864 -9.09 34.42 -12.17
C ILE A 864 -8.70 35.41 -13.26
N VAL A 865 -9.69 36.04 -13.90
CA VAL A 865 -9.45 37.10 -14.90
C VAL A 865 -9.78 38.46 -14.29
N ASP A 866 -8.87 39.42 -14.41
CA ASP A 866 -9.18 40.83 -14.23
C ASP A 866 -9.71 41.41 -15.55
N PRO A 867 -11.02 41.73 -15.64
CA PRO A 867 -11.63 42.16 -16.89
C PRO A 867 -11.07 43.49 -17.42
N ARG A 868 -10.43 44.29 -16.56
CA ARG A 868 -9.83 45.59 -16.94
C ARG A 868 -8.60 45.42 -17.84
N TYR A 869 -7.84 44.35 -17.63
CA TYR A 869 -6.65 44.03 -18.41
C TYR A 869 -6.92 43.03 -19.53
N CYS A 870 -8.09 42.38 -19.54
CA CYS A 870 -8.43 41.39 -20.55
C CYS A 870 -8.63 42.07 -21.91
N VAL A 871 -7.87 41.65 -22.94
CA VAL A 871 -8.01 42.17 -24.31
C VAL A 871 -8.89 41.29 -25.21
N ALA A 872 -9.60 40.31 -24.63
CA ALA A 872 -10.51 39.39 -25.34
C ALA A 872 -9.86 38.65 -26.54
N CYS A 873 -8.60 38.23 -26.42
CA CYS A 873 -7.88 37.54 -27.50
C CYS A 873 -8.20 36.04 -27.67
N GLY A 874 -8.97 35.44 -26.75
CA GLY A 874 -9.41 34.03 -26.82
C GLY A 874 -8.35 32.96 -26.53
N VAL A 875 -7.06 33.32 -26.42
CA VAL A 875 -5.96 32.36 -26.19
C VAL A 875 -6.19 31.47 -24.95
N CYS A 876 -6.72 32.06 -23.88
CA CYS A 876 -7.01 31.31 -22.64
C CYS A 876 -8.06 30.20 -22.84
N VAL A 877 -9.09 30.45 -23.65
CA VAL A 877 -10.16 29.49 -23.98
C VAL A 877 -9.56 28.31 -24.75
N ILE A 878 -8.72 28.59 -25.75
CA ILE A 878 -8.11 27.57 -26.61
C ILE A 878 -7.12 26.69 -25.84
N VAL A 879 -6.30 27.27 -24.97
CA VAL A 879 -5.20 26.54 -24.31
C VAL A 879 -5.67 25.71 -23.11
N CYS A 880 -6.89 25.91 -22.61
CA CYS A 880 -7.35 25.21 -21.41
C CYS A 880 -7.85 23.79 -21.72
N PRO A 881 -7.22 22.72 -21.19
CA PRO A 881 -7.63 21.34 -21.43
C PRO A 881 -8.84 20.90 -20.59
N TYR A 882 -9.51 21.86 -19.95
CA TYR A 882 -10.66 21.65 -19.05
C TYR A 882 -11.82 22.60 -19.40
N SER A 883 -11.69 23.41 -20.45
CA SER A 883 -12.69 24.39 -20.88
C SER A 883 -13.15 25.34 -19.76
N ALA A 884 -12.29 25.60 -18.77
CA ALA A 884 -12.64 26.45 -17.63
C ALA A 884 -12.79 27.93 -18.00
N PRO A 885 -11.96 28.51 -18.91
CA PRO A 885 -12.19 29.85 -19.42
C PRO A 885 -13.36 29.88 -20.41
N ALA A 886 -14.32 30.76 -20.17
CA ALA A 886 -15.47 30.98 -21.03
C ALA A 886 -15.71 32.48 -21.25
N TRP A 887 -16.41 32.84 -22.32
CA TRP A 887 -16.81 34.21 -22.59
C TRP A 887 -17.92 34.62 -21.63
N ASN A 888 -17.72 35.74 -20.93
CA ASN A 888 -18.76 36.34 -20.12
C ASN A 888 -19.61 37.24 -21.03
N GLU A 889 -20.88 36.86 -21.22
CA GLU A 889 -21.80 37.53 -22.15
C GLU A 889 -22.05 38.99 -21.79
N THR A 890 -21.99 39.37 -20.51
CA THR A 890 -22.21 40.75 -20.05
C THR A 890 -21.03 41.66 -20.32
N THR A 891 -19.80 41.17 -20.16
CA THR A 891 -18.58 41.99 -20.26
C THR A 891 -17.85 41.84 -21.59
N GLY A 892 -18.18 40.81 -22.38
CA GLY A 892 -17.42 40.43 -23.58
C GLY A 892 -15.97 40.00 -23.28
N ARG A 893 -15.62 39.79 -22.01
CA ARG A 893 -14.29 39.37 -21.57
C ARG A 893 -14.26 37.89 -21.21
N ALA A 894 -13.06 37.32 -21.17
CA ALA A 894 -12.88 35.97 -20.66
C ALA A 894 -13.14 35.94 -19.14
N SER A 895 -13.76 34.87 -18.67
CA SER A 895 -13.99 34.58 -17.26
C SER A 895 -13.59 33.13 -16.98
N ILE A 896 -13.13 32.82 -15.77
CA ILE A 896 -12.80 31.45 -15.38
C ILE A 896 -13.96 30.88 -14.58
N GLN A 897 -14.47 29.71 -14.96
CA GLN A 897 -15.34 28.89 -14.13
C GLN A 897 -14.48 28.20 -13.05
N PRO A 898 -14.59 28.58 -11.76
CA PRO A 898 -13.70 28.05 -10.72
C PRO A 898 -13.82 26.55 -10.54
N THR A 899 -15.02 26.01 -10.78
CA THR A 899 -15.39 24.60 -10.64
C THR A 899 -14.64 23.69 -11.63
N LEU A 900 -14.41 24.18 -12.86
CA LEU A 900 -13.68 23.48 -13.92
C LEU A 900 -12.16 23.69 -13.82
N CYS A 901 -11.72 24.79 -13.20
CA CYS A 901 -10.30 25.15 -13.16
C CYS A 901 -9.50 24.19 -12.27
N LYS A 902 -8.46 23.54 -12.84
CA LYS A 902 -7.52 22.67 -12.09
C LYS A 902 -6.24 23.37 -11.66
N GLY A 903 -6.21 24.71 -11.71
CA GLY A 903 -5.07 25.49 -11.24
C GLY A 903 -3.75 25.22 -11.99
N CYS A 904 -3.78 24.70 -13.22
CA CYS A 904 -2.56 24.29 -13.93
C CYS A 904 -1.68 25.45 -14.42
N GLY A 905 -2.19 26.69 -14.42
CA GLY A 905 -1.44 27.88 -14.83
C GLY A 905 -1.25 28.08 -16.34
N LEU A 906 -1.68 27.15 -17.21
CA LEU A 906 -1.49 27.26 -18.67
C LEU A 906 -2.06 28.56 -19.27
N CYS A 907 -3.29 28.91 -18.88
CA CYS A 907 -3.94 30.14 -19.34
C CYS A 907 -3.26 31.41 -18.80
N VAL A 908 -2.65 31.33 -17.61
CA VAL A 908 -1.92 32.44 -16.98
C VAL A 908 -0.62 32.69 -17.73
N ALA A 909 0.18 31.65 -17.94
CA ALA A 909 1.43 31.72 -18.69
C ALA A 909 1.21 32.19 -20.15
N SER A 910 0.05 31.89 -20.73
CA SER A 910 -0.30 32.26 -22.11
C SER A 910 -0.98 33.63 -22.22
N CYS A 911 -1.34 34.27 -21.10
CA CYS A 911 -2.08 35.53 -21.12
C CYS A 911 -1.16 36.69 -21.50
N ARG A 912 -1.26 37.14 -22.75
CA ARG A 912 -0.41 38.22 -23.28
C ARG A 912 -0.59 39.56 -22.57
N SER A 913 -1.78 39.84 -22.03
CA SER A 913 -2.06 41.09 -21.33
C SER A 913 -1.84 41.00 -19.82
N GLY A 914 -1.42 39.85 -19.28
CA GLY A 914 -1.27 39.63 -17.84
C GLY A 914 -2.59 39.66 -17.05
N ALA A 915 -3.74 39.64 -17.74
CA ALA A 915 -5.05 39.76 -17.12
C ALA A 915 -5.46 38.57 -16.26
N ILE A 916 -4.86 37.40 -16.48
CA ILE A 916 -5.21 36.18 -15.75
C ILE A 916 -4.16 35.94 -14.67
N ARG A 917 -4.61 35.66 -13.45
CA ARG A 917 -3.76 35.34 -12.29
C ARG A 917 -4.14 33.99 -11.72
N LEU A 918 -3.15 33.19 -11.30
CA LEU A 918 -3.40 31.92 -10.61
C LEU A 918 -3.32 32.17 -9.10
N GLN A 919 -4.45 32.07 -8.42
CA GLN A 919 -4.47 32.29 -6.96
C GLN A 919 -3.59 31.25 -6.24
N GLY A 920 -2.78 31.71 -5.29
CA GLY A 920 -1.82 30.87 -4.56
C GLY A 920 -0.52 30.55 -5.32
N SER A 921 -0.39 30.98 -6.57
CA SER A 921 0.86 30.93 -7.36
C SER A 921 0.89 32.07 -8.38
N GLU A 922 0.61 33.29 -7.90
CA GLU A 922 0.62 34.49 -8.74
C GLU A 922 2.04 34.81 -9.22
N THR A 923 2.16 35.52 -10.34
CA THR A 923 3.46 35.90 -10.91
C THR A 923 4.35 36.59 -9.88
N VAL A 924 3.79 37.50 -9.07
CA VAL A 924 4.55 38.19 -8.01
C VAL A 924 5.10 37.23 -6.95
N GLN A 925 4.35 36.17 -6.61
CA GLN A 925 4.78 35.14 -5.66
C GLN A 925 5.92 34.30 -6.25
N ILE A 926 5.79 33.89 -7.50
CA ILE A 926 6.82 33.10 -8.20
C ILE A 926 8.10 33.92 -8.39
N MET A 927 7.98 35.17 -8.83
CA MET A 927 9.14 36.06 -9.00
C MET A 927 9.84 36.33 -7.68
N SER A 928 9.09 36.54 -6.59
CA SER A 928 9.66 36.69 -5.25
C SER A 928 10.46 35.46 -4.80
N MET A 929 10.01 34.23 -5.14
CA MET A 929 10.82 33.03 -4.89
C MET A 929 12.13 33.04 -5.67
N ILE A 930 12.08 33.40 -6.96
CA ILE A 930 13.26 33.42 -7.84
C ILE A 930 14.28 34.46 -7.34
N GLU A 931 13.82 35.67 -7.05
CA GLU A 931 14.65 36.74 -6.48
C GLU A 931 15.25 36.33 -5.13
N ALA A 932 14.44 35.72 -4.26
CA ALA A 932 14.90 35.23 -2.97
C ALA A 932 15.97 34.13 -3.10
N MET A 933 15.97 33.33 -4.16
CA MET A 933 17.02 32.33 -4.42
C MET A 933 18.36 32.97 -4.81
N VAL A 934 18.33 33.99 -5.68
CA VAL A 934 19.55 34.61 -6.25
C VAL A 934 20.20 35.60 -5.27
N GLY A 935 19.47 36.03 -4.24
CA GLY A 935 19.93 36.98 -3.24
C GLY A 935 19.32 38.36 -3.48
N TRP A 936 18.95 39.06 -2.40
CA TRP A 936 18.51 40.44 -2.49
C TRP A 936 19.73 41.27 -2.91
N PRO A 937 19.67 42.06 -3.99
CA PRO A 937 20.70 43.06 -4.22
C PRO A 937 20.78 43.94 -2.96
N GLU A 938 21.98 44.20 -2.44
CA GLU A 938 22.18 45.07 -1.26
C GLU A 938 21.58 46.48 -1.47
N ASP A 939 21.26 46.82 -2.71
CA ASP A 939 20.72 48.10 -3.15
C ASP A 939 19.18 48.19 -3.09
N VAL A 940 18.46 47.09 -2.83
CA VAL A 940 16.99 47.06 -2.76
C VAL A 940 16.53 46.98 -1.31
N ARG A 941 16.48 48.13 -0.64
CA ARG A 941 15.72 48.30 0.61
C ARG A 941 14.22 48.06 0.36
N PRO A 942 13.46 47.56 1.35
CA PRO A 942 12.06 47.16 1.16
C PRO A 942 11.14 48.37 0.92
N GLY A 943 10.91 48.67 -0.36
CA GLY A 943 9.86 49.61 -0.81
C GLY A 943 8.54 48.93 -1.20
N PHE A 944 8.46 47.60 -1.20
CA PHE A 944 7.32 46.87 -1.77
C PHE A 944 6.23 46.43 -0.78
N LEU A 945 6.37 46.71 0.52
CA LEU A 945 5.35 46.43 1.54
C LEU A 945 4.45 47.64 1.87
N GLY A 946 4.37 48.63 0.97
CA GLY A 946 3.58 49.83 1.21
C GLY A 946 2.89 50.35 -0.04
N ARG A 947 1.82 49.67 -0.49
CA ARG A 947 0.60 50.32 -1.01
C ARG A 947 -0.60 49.44 -0.67
N SER A 948 -1.37 49.97 0.28
CA SER A 948 -2.74 49.58 0.66
C SER A 948 -3.69 49.49 -0.53
#